data_AF-A0A6I5RAJ0-F1
#
_entry.id   AF-A0A6I5RAJ0-F1
#
_cell.length_a   1.000
_cell.length_b   1.000
_cell.length_c   1.000
_cell.angle_alpha   90.00
_cell.angle_beta   90.00
_cell.angle_gamma   90.00
#
_symmetry.space_group_name_H-M   'P 1'
#
loop_
_entity.id
_entity.type
_entity.pdbx_description
1 polymer ?
#
loop_
_entity_poly.entity_id
_entity_poly.type
_entity_poly.pdbx_seq_one_letter_code
_entity_poly.pdbx_strand_id
1 'polypeptide(L)'
;MRKTLRILSYIGLAIATAVMVVLFANGIPAGPTGSAVALAQPFDDFPENETQFIDFRLDELSFATLTDREKEDQLRDWLLFTLASDHNLTAKEVNQSLYDLSTTRHGYMGAVSNFEYGTTRSLYVGEGEVAALIPSDLEGGQRVDALAHIVDKHRKDLGEAPTSIVVFEYALHPDQQYGLLTRREVLEAETLLTESAGYVETRVKTLNDLQQFMEQIDDLTYAQQRGDALILGGRKLQGRPYRGIRIEDVAAIWQSEDKIRRDFTAFEAKWNAKLNQAPLLEQAQIEEQAHQEMVELGLVSGSGFSLDPVYDYAAFAAAFNEINPGLMEYVASGGTPITEEDIQAAQAGLENDTVVPYLTLVDKLQASEDLQAQDIGAFLLEAEDAFRFQQARYDGDLQGTEVGMVLFYTDLLAKFWSLDYGSSTPQEAVPGFLPSNQIMGKLASIYKQEAIELSSTRLWFGPQDKGFQISGADKSLLFSRNATRIYAASSNPLQPGEETTASARSAAFIGWWNDHYEEVAVYEPEYERLNQIMKWSLLISWLNNAERSDRLEFLKEVQVQRDAWFPNWAKANQDRLQFKAWDSVGFYEPGYLGTTTEAMPILFSESFSFFGEPDWYVYGGVSLADEALFQGRKALSSVDDLDTLAYRSTIDYSSINAVDDQVRFTTLEGTAYQLFDEQPTLASVAAQAKEGSKLRGRLSELANLEFVRDVALTDEGLNISTFVDDTALGQLKTARTGNGFKVGWQGRAIDDGQLLVQQFKQSGQPLETFLQGNPMVAAATTPLDDGSYFIKLQGSDDWMQMAAGGGGRDLPPDWQARVGSFPDDPSGTHDFVLRWVDDDVIQKRLTEGTTRILVDNLPDAPLTPEALIVTLKQRNYPAVAQQIADDPQKVHAIARAHIKAELKNIAALRQNGQTARALQQVDELTNLYGNQPDLVLQKALLDMERQRLLIRRIDPDSPRADLTASQEDFYNAVSDIFSGADEGAQFNALMTDDEVIYIQDSPAFNNVDPTNPIDDAFPFGSEARVYRLESGSIGDAHIGGGGYDEPVAAFLTGSDGSTGTSNTFNLKNHTNIPTGGGAPGEDCEVGAESPSCPRDVYVVIDETTL
;
A
#
# COMPACT_ATOMS: atom_id res chain seq x y z
N MET A 1 25.61 -44.45 -9.66
CA MET A 1 25.08 -43.11 -10.00
C MET A 1 25.90 -41.96 -9.39
N ARG A 2 26.00 -41.80 -8.06
CA ARG A 2 26.81 -40.73 -7.42
C ARG A 2 28.31 -40.68 -7.82
N LYS A 3 28.96 -41.83 -8.02
CA LYS A 3 30.36 -41.87 -8.52
C LYS A 3 30.49 -41.44 -9.99
N THR A 4 29.47 -41.71 -10.80
CA THR A 4 29.44 -41.35 -12.23
C THR A 4 29.21 -39.85 -12.41
N LEU A 5 28.32 -39.27 -11.60
CA LEU A 5 28.10 -37.82 -11.54
C LEU A 5 29.37 -37.06 -11.14
N ARG A 6 30.11 -37.50 -10.12
CA ARG A 6 31.37 -36.86 -9.74
C ARG A 6 32.43 -36.90 -10.86
N ILE A 7 32.51 -38.00 -11.60
CA ILE A 7 33.45 -38.11 -12.72
C ILE A 7 33.06 -37.17 -13.87
N LEU A 8 31.76 -37.04 -14.16
CA LEU A 8 31.27 -36.09 -15.17
C LEU A 8 31.50 -34.62 -14.76
N SER A 9 31.35 -34.28 -13.47
CA SER A 9 31.66 -32.93 -12.95
C SER A 9 33.14 -32.58 -13.11
N TYR A 10 34.06 -33.51 -12.82
CA TYR A 10 35.50 -33.28 -13.01
C TYR A 10 35.90 -33.18 -14.48
N ILE A 11 35.25 -33.94 -15.35
CA ILE A 11 35.47 -33.83 -16.81
C ILE A 11 34.93 -32.48 -17.32
N GLY A 12 33.76 -32.03 -16.85
CA GLY A 12 33.23 -30.72 -17.16
C GLY A 12 34.15 -29.57 -16.73
N LEU A 13 34.69 -29.65 -15.51
CA LEU A 13 35.63 -28.66 -14.98
C LEU A 13 36.94 -28.63 -15.78
N ALA A 14 37.47 -29.79 -16.17
CA ALA A 14 38.67 -29.87 -16.99
C ALA A 14 38.46 -29.31 -18.42
N ILE A 15 37.28 -29.52 -19.02
CA ILE A 15 36.93 -28.97 -20.32
C ILE A 15 36.76 -27.45 -20.25
N ALA A 16 36.06 -26.93 -19.23
CA ALA A 16 35.89 -25.49 -19.04
C ALA A 16 37.25 -24.77 -18.85
N THR A 17 38.16 -25.38 -18.10
CA THR A 17 39.51 -24.84 -17.88
C THR A 17 40.33 -24.85 -19.18
N ALA A 18 40.23 -25.90 -19.99
CA ALA A 18 40.90 -25.99 -21.29
C ALA A 18 40.35 -24.96 -22.29
N VAL A 19 39.04 -24.71 -22.29
CA VAL A 19 38.40 -23.69 -23.12
C VAL A 19 38.86 -22.29 -22.70
N MET A 20 38.93 -21.99 -21.39
CA MET A 20 39.47 -20.72 -20.91
C MET A 20 40.93 -20.49 -21.29
N VAL A 21 41.79 -21.52 -21.22
CA VAL A 21 43.20 -21.41 -21.63
C VAL A 21 43.32 -21.17 -23.14
N VAL A 22 42.48 -21.78 -23.96
CA VAL A 22 42.45 -21.54 -25.42
C VAL A 22 41.93 -20.14 -25.75
N LEU A 23 40.94 -19.63 -25.00
CA LEU A 23 40.44 -18.26 -25.18
C LEU A 23 41.48 -17.21 -24.76
N PHE A 24 42.23 -17.44 -23.68
CA PHE A 24 43.32 -16.55 -23.26
C PHE A 24 44.55 -16.62 -24.17
N ALA A 25 44.88 -17.79 -24.72
CA ALA A 25 46.02 -17.96 -25.62
C ALA A 25 45.80 -17.38 -27.02
N ASN A 26 44.54 -17.20 -27.44
CA ASN A 26 44.19 -16.67 -28.76
C ASN A 26 44.04 -15.14 -28.83
N GLY A 27 44.36 -14.41 -27.75
CA GLY A 27 44.45 -12.94 -27.76
C GLY A 27 43.15 -12.27 -28.18
N ILE A 28 42.31 -11.95 -27.19
CA ILE A 28 41.14 -11.08 -27.41
C ILE A 28 41.67 -9.77 -28.03
N PRO A 29 41.27 -9.40 -29.26
CA PRO A 29 41.67 -8.13 -29.84
C PRO A 29 41.18 -7.03 -28.91
N ALA A 30 42.06 -6.11 -28.52
CA ALA A 30 41.68 -4.93 -27.75
C ALA A 30 40.51 -4.26 -28.46
N GLY A 31 39.32 -4.34 -27.85
CA GLY A 31 38.15 -3.66 -28.35
C GLY A 31 38.45 -2.17 -28.50
N PRO A 32 37.79 -1.47 -29.44
CA PRO A 32 37.95 -0.03 -29.55
C PRO A 32 37.75 0.57 -28.17
N THR A 33 38.72 1.36 -27.71
CA THR A 33 38.59 2.16 -26.49
C THR A 33 37.32 2.98 -26.64
N GLY A 34 36.24 2.51 -26.00
CA GLY A 34 34.94 3.16 -26.06
C GLY A 34 35.13 4.60 -25.62
N SER A 35 34.70 5.52 -26.47
CA SER A 35 34.50 6.90 -26.07
C SER A 35 33.71 6.87 -24.77
N ALA A 36 34.22 7.51 -23.71
CA ALA A 36 33.51 7.64 -22.46
C ALA A 36 32.11 8.20 -22.78
N VAL A 37 31.08 7.38 -22.63
CA VAL A 37 29.70 7.83 -22.68
C VAL A 37 29.58 8.83 -21.54
N ALA A 38 29.25 10.08 -21.87
CA ALA A 38 28.98 11.07 -20.84
C ALA A 38 27.86 10.49 -19.97
N LEU A 39 28.10 10.38 -18.66
CA LEU A 39 27.08 9.94 -17.72
C LEU A 39 25.91 10.91 -17.82
N ALA A 40 24.70 10.38 -18.04
CA ALA A 40 23.46 11.14 -17.98
C ALA A 40 23.40 11.93 -16.67
N GLN A 41 22.91 13.16 -16.70
CA GLN A 41 22.68 13.89 -15.45
C GLN A 41 21.48 13.28 -14.72
N PRO A 42 21.45 13.34 -13.38
CA PRO A 42 20.28 12.93 -12.63
C PRO A 42 19.03 13.69 -13.09
N PHE A 43 17.95 12.94 -13.31
CA PHE A 43 16.65 13.45 -13.73
C PHE A 43 16.67 14.16 -15.10
N ASP A 44 17.43 13.63 -16.07
CA ASP A 44 17.52 14.16 -17.44
C ASP A 44 16.15 14.17 -18.15
N ASP A 45 15.25 13.23 -17.83
CA ASP A 45 13.90 13.17 -18.41
C ASP A 45 12.88 14.01 -17.63
N PHE A 46 13.29 14.67 -16.54
CA PHE A 46 12.50 15.67 -15.83
C PHE A 46 13.17 17.05 -15.94
N PRO A 47 13.05 17.74 -17.08
CA PRO A 47 13.53 19.11 -17.22
C PRO A 47 12.87 20.06 -16.20
N GLU A 48 13.64 21.04 -15.72
CA GLU A 48 13.18 21.96 -14.68
C GLU A 48 12.03 22.83 -15.19
N ASN A 49 10.95 22.91 -14.40
CA ASN A 49 9.71 23.63 -14.68
C ASN A 49 8.92 23.12 -15.89
N GLU A 50 9.25 21.93 -16.39
CA GLU A 50 8.47 21.23 -17.40
C GLU A 50 7.65 20.12 -16.74
N THR A 51 6.37 20.06 -17.09
CA THR A 51 5.44 19.07 -16.57
C THR A 51 5.52 17.80 -17.41
N GLN A 52 5.82 16.68 -16.78
CA GLN A 52 5.82 15.35 -17.37
C GLN A 52 4.49 14.65 -17.10
N PHE A 53 3.97 13.96 -18.12
CA PHE A 53 2.74 13.18 -18.03
C PHE A 53 3.04 11.75 -17.57
N ILE A 54 2.30 11.26 -16.58
CA ILE A 54 2.47 9.92 -16.02
C ILE A 54 1.20 9.10 -16.26
N ASP A 55 1.24 8.20 -17.24
CA ASP A 55 0.17 7.26 -17.59
C ASP A 55 0.12 6.10 -16.59
N PHE A 56 -0.94 5.99 -15.80
CA PHE A 56 -1.14 4.90 -14.86
C PHE A 56 -1.83 3.71 -15.54
N ARG A 57 -1.17 2.55 -15.55
CA ARG A 57 -1.83 1.28 -15.92
C ARG A 57 -2.34 0.59 -14.69
N LEU A 58 -3.61 0.85 -14.41
CA LEU A 58 -4.33 0.18 -13.35
C LEU A 58 -4.76 -1.18 -13.87
N ASP A 59 -4.31 -2.23 -13.22
CA ASP A 59 -5.08 -3.46 -13.20
C ASP A 59 -6.33 -3.19 -12.36
N GLU A 60 -7.45 -2.87 -13.03
CA GLU A 60 -8.72 -2.48 -12.42
C GLU A 60 -9.15 -3.43 -11.30
N LEU A 61 -8.80 -4.71 -11.45
CA LEU A 61 -9.22 -5.77 -10.55
C LEU A 61 -8.35 -5.83 -9.28
N SER A 62 -7.03 -5.67 -9.39
CA SER A 62 -6.16 -5.51 -8.22
C SER A 62 -6.50 -4.22 -7.44
N PHE A 63 -6.74 -3.11 -8.16
CA PHE A 63 -7.12 -1.82 -7.57
C PHE A 63 -8.50 -1.83 -6.91
N ALA A 64 -9.42 -2.69 -7.35
CA ALA A 64 -10.77 -2.79 -6.77
C ALA A 64 -10.77 -3.24 -5.31
N THR A 65 -9.70 -3.88 -4.84
CA THR A 65 -9.57 -4.32 -3.44
C THR A 65 -9.15 -3.19 -2.49
N LEU A 66 -8.52 -2.14 -3.04
CA LEU A 66 -8.08 -0.96 -2.31
C LEU A 66 -9.23 0.02 -2.09
N THR A 67 -9.23 0.69 -0.95
CA THR A 67 -10.06 1.88 -0.70
C THR A 67 -9.63 3.04 -1.59
N ASP A 68 -10.50 4.03 -1.82
CA ASP A 68 -10.15 5.18 -2.67
C ASP A 68 -8.93 5.95 -2.12
N ARG A 69 -8.78 5.98 -0.80
CA ARG A 69 -7.60 6.55 -0.15
C ARG A 69 -6.32 5.75 -0.45
N GLU A 70 -6.37 4.42 -0.29
CA GLU A 70 -5.24 3.54 -0.61
C GLU A 70 -4.88 3.60 -2.10
N LYS A 71 -5.86 3.77 -3.00
CA LYS A 71 -5.60 3.99 -4.44
C LYS A 71 -4.79 5.26 -4.66
N GLU A 72 -5.21 6.39 -4.09
CA GLU A 72 -4.43 7.63 -4.22
C GLU A 72 -3.01 7.48 -3.66
N ASP A 73 -2.87 6.87 -2.49
CA ASP A 73 -1.56 6.64 -1.87
C ASP A 73 -0.69 5.68 -2.70
N GLN A 74 -1.29 4.68 -3.33
CA GLN A 74 -0.62 3.80 -4.29
C GLN A 74 -0.09 4.56 -5.50
N LEU A 75 -0.88 5.48 -6.05
CA LEU A 75 -0.46 6.32 -7.17
C LEU A 75 0.71 7.23 -6.78
N ARG A 76 0.71 7.80 -5.56
CA ARG A 76 1.85 8.58 -5.04
C ARG A 76 3.12 7.74 -4.93
N ASP A 77 3.00 6.48 -4.50
CA ASP A 77 4.15 5.57 -4.44
C ASP A 77 4.68 5.29 -5.86
N TRP A 78 3.80 5.07 -6.84
CA TRP A 78 4.19 4.87 -8.24
C TRP A 78 4.86 6.09 -8.86
N LEU A 79 4.45 7.31 -8.49
CA LEU A 79 5.18 8.53 -8.85
C LEU A 79 6.61 8.48 -8.28
N LEU A 80 6.79 8.05 -7.03
CA LEU A 80 8.12 7.91 -6.42
C LEU A 80 8.99 6.86 -7.13
N PHE A 81 8.42 5.70 -7.49
CA PHE A 81 9.13 4.69 -8.31
C PHE A 81 9.54 5.24 -9.68
N THR A 82 8.73 6.12 -10.26
CA THR A 82 9.05 6.79 -11.52
C THR A 82 10.21 7.78 -11.36
N LEU A 83 10.29 8.50 -10.24
CA LEU A 83 11.46 9.34 -9.95
C LEU A 83 12.74 8.50 -9.77
N ALA A 84 12.63 7.35 -9.09
CA ALA A 84 13.77 6.46 -8.88
C ALA A 84 14.33 5.88 -10.19
N SER A 85 13.50 5.73 -11.22
CA SER A 85 13.93 5.18 -12.51
C SER A 85 14.75 6.16 -13.37
N ASP A 86 14.74 7.46 -13.05
CA ASP A 86 15.41 8.50 -13.83
C ASP A 86 16.56 9.24 -13.10
N HIS A 87 16.90 8.84 -11.86
CA HIS A 87 17.99 9.48 -11.11
C HIS A 87 19.41 9.08 -11.57
N ASN A 88 19.53 8.11 -12.49
CA ASN A 88 20.80 7.48 -12.89
C ASN A 88 21.46 6.63 -11.78
N LEU A 89 20.65 6.10 -10.86
CA LEU A 89 21.06 5.09 -9.88
C LEU A 89 21.28 3.74 -10.57
N THR A 90 22.21 2.94 -10.04
CA THR A 90 22.34 1.52 -10.38
C THR A 90 21.20 0.69 -9.79
N ALA A 91 20.99 -0.54 -10.26
CA ALA A 91 19.90 -1.39 -9.74
C ALA A 91 20.07 -1.69 -8.24
N LYS A 92 21.33 -1.83 -7.80
CA LYS A 92 21.70 -1.95 -6.39
C LYS A 92 21.24 -0.74 -5.58
N GLU A 93 21.57 0.47 -6.05
CA GLU A 93 21.25 1.70 -5.34
C GLU A 93 19.74 1.93 -5.30
N VAL A 94 19.02 1.68 -6.41
CA VAL A 94 17.55 1.69 -6.44
C VAL A 94 16.96 0.69 -5.44
N ASN A 95 17.48 -0.54 -5.41
CA ASN A 95 17.03 -1.58 -4.48
C ASN A 95 17.27 -1.16 -3.02
N GLN A 96 18.43 -0.60 -2.71
CA GLN A 96 18.76 -0.09 -1.37
C GLN A 96 17.90 1.11 -0.97
N SER A 97 17.60 2.02 -1.89
CA SER A 97 16.75 3.18 -1.59
C SER A 97 15.27 2.82 -1.44
N LEU A 98 14.80 1.72 -2.03
CA LEU A 98 13.38 1.30 -2.06
C LEU A 98 13.10 -0.02 -1.31
N TYR A 99 14.07 -0.56 -0.57
CA TYR A 99 14.01 -1.93 -0.03
C TYR A 99 12.80 -2.17 0.90
N ASP A 100 12.27 -1.12 1.51
CA ASP A 100 11.12 -1.16 2.41
C ASP A 100 9.82 -0.63 1.77
N LEU A 101 9.83 -0.11 0.55
CA LEU A 101 8.63 0.44 -0.10
C LEU A 101 7.94 -0.58 -0.99
N SER A 102 6.70 -0.94 -0.69
CA SER A 102 5.96 -1.92 -1.50
C SER A 102 5.55 -1.40 -2.88
N THR A 103 5.53 -2.29 -3.87
CA THR A 103 5.01 -2.03 -5.21
C THR A 103 3.47 -1.99 -5.26
N THR A 104 2.82 -2.61 -4.27
CA THR A 104 1.36 -2.67 -4.10
C THR A 104 0.96 -2.57 -2.62
N ARG A 105 -0.16 -1.93 -2.32
CA ARG A 105 -0.69 -1.70 -0.96
C ARG A 105 -1.61 -2.81 -0.47
N HIS A 106 -1.39 -4.04 -0.92
CA HIS A 106 -2.08 -5.18 -0.33
C HIS A 106 -1.76 -5.24 1.17
N GLY A 107 -2.79 -5.24 2.02
CA GLY A 107 -2.61 -5.13 3.48
C GLY A 107 -1.68 -6.20 4.07
N TYR A 108 -1.62 -7.39 3.45
CA TYR A 108 -0.73 -8.47 3.89
C TYR A 108 0.76 -8.14 3.69
N MET A 109 1.11 -7.13 2.89
CA MET A 109 2.49 -6.64 2.74
C MET A 109 2.92 -5.68 3.85
N GLY A 110 2.00 -5.15 4.65
CA GLY A 110 2.30 -4.14 5.68
C GLY A 110 3.25 -4.61 6.79
N ALA A 111 3.42 -5.93 6.98
CA ALA A 111 4.38 -6.47 7.94
C ALA A 111 5.81 -6.63 7.37
N VAL A 112 5.97 -6.58 6.04
CA VAL A 112 7.25 -6.73 5.33
C VAL A 112 7.63 -5.48 4.52
N SER A 113 6.85 -4.41 4.64
CA SER A 113 7.08 -3.15 3.94
C SER A 113 6.54 -1.98 4.76
N ASN A 114 7.07 -0.79 4.51
CA ASN A 114 6.60 0.46 5.06
C ASN A 114 5.65 1.13 4.07
N PHE A 115 4.42 1.37 4.51
CA PHE A 115 3.46 2.20 3.80
C PHE A 115 3.60 3.64 4.30
N GLU A 116 3.93 4.55 3.39
CA GLU A 116 3.90 6.00 3.67
C GLU A 116 2.50 6.54 3.42
N TYR A 117 2.00 7.42 4.28
CA TYR A 117 0.66 7.99 4.13
C TYR A 117 0.71 9.50 4.21
N GLY A 118 -0.35 10.13 3.73
CA GLY A 118 -0.44 11.57 3.58
C GLY A 118 0.00 12.05 2.20
N THR A 119 0.18 13.35 2.07
CA THR A 119 0.31 14.01 0.77
C THR A 119 1.75 14.15 0.27
N THR A 120 2.75 13.76 1.06
CA THR A 120 4.16 13.85 0.68
C THR A 120 4.79 12.47 0.54
N ARG A 121 5.78 12.34 -0.35
CA ARG A 121 6.71 11.20 -0.41
C ARG A 121 8.13 11.73 -0.55
N SER A 122 9.12 10.91 -0.23
CA SER A 122 10.51 11.30 -0.47
C SER A 122 11.44 10.09 -0.57
N LEU A 123 12.51 10.24 -1.32
CA LEU A 123 13.52 9.22 -1.54
C LEU A 123 14.91 9.81 -1.31
N TYR A 124 15.74 9.14 -0.51
CA TYR A 124 17.16 9.46 -0.44
C TYR A 124 17.85 8.83 -1.64
N VAL A 125 18.54 9.65 -2.42
CA VAL A 125 19.13 9.26 -3.71
C VAL A 125 20.66 9.32 -3.70
N GLY A 126 21.25 9.43 -2.51
CA GLY A 126 22.70 9.40 -2.31
C GLY A 126 23.32 10.79 -2.25
N GLU A 127 24.59 10.85 -1.86
CA GLU A 127 25.41 12.08 -1.80
C GLU A 127 24.79 13.26 -1.03
N GLY A 128 23.91 12.99 -0.05
CA GLY A 128 23.18 14.03 0.69
C GLY A 128 21.96 14.60 -0.04
N GLU A 129 21.61 14.10 -1.22
CA GLU A 129 20.47 14.56 -2.01
C GLU A 129 19.19 13.76 -1.70
N VAL A 130 18.05 14.47 -1.65
CA VAL A 130 16.72 13.89 -1.46
C VAL A 130 15.81 14.31 -2.60
N ALA A 131 15.13 13.35 -3.24
CA ALA A 131 13.99 13.64 -4.11
C ALA A 131 12.73 13.80 -3.24
N ALA A 132 12.09 14.97 -3.31
CA ALA A 132 10.89 15.29 -2.54
C ALA A 132 9.67 15.39 -3.46
N LEU A 133 8.62 14.64 -3.15
CA LEU A 133 7.36 14.67 -3.88
C LEU A 133 6.30 15.35 -3.02
N ILE A 134 5.77 16.49 -3.48
CA ILE A 134 4.75 17.30 -2.78
C ILE A 134 3.59 17.68 -3.71
N PRO A 135 2.38 17.94 -3.20
CA PRO A 135 1.27 18.40 -4.03
C PRO A 135 1.54 19.77 -4.65
N SER A 136 1.10 19.97 -5.90
CA SER A 136 1.26 21.25 -6.61
C SER A 136 0.37 22.38 -6.10
N ASP A 137 -0.65 22.07 -5.28
CA ASP A 137 -1.61 23.02 -4.73
C ASP A 137 -1.22 23.57 -3.34
N LEU A 138 -0.08 23.16 -2.78
CA LEU A 138 0.42 23.70 -1.53
C LEU A 138 0.95 25.14 -1.72
N GLU A 139 0.42 26.08 -0.94
CA GLU A 139 0.81 27.49 -0.99
C GLU A 139 1.59 27.93 0.26
N GLY A 140 2.49 28.90 0.07
CA GLY A 140 3.14 29.65 1.16
C GLY A 140 3.70 28.76 2.28
N GLY A 141 3.18 28.95 3.50
CA GLY A 141 3.64 28.22 4.69
C GLY A 141 3.38 26.72 4.65
N GLN A 142 2.35 26.24 3.95
CA GLN A 142 2.07 24.80 3.84
C GLN A 142 3.13 24.10 3.01
N ARG A 143 3.60 24.74 1.92
CA ARG A 143 4.68 24.24 1.09
C ARG A 143 6.00 24.17 1.88
N VAL A 144 6.29 25.21 2.66
CA VAL A 144 7.48 25.24 3.54
C VAL A 144 7.43 24.13 4.58
N ASP A 145 6.29 23.97 5.28
CA ASP A 145 6.09 22.92 6.28
C ASP A 145 6.27 21.52 5.67
N ALA A 146 5.71 21.24 4.48
CA ALA A 146 5.84 19.95 3.80
C ALA A 146 7.30 19.59 3.50
N LEU A 147 8.07 20.52 2.92
CA LEU A 147 9.48 20.33 2.61
C LEU A 147 10.34 20.21 3.88
N ALA A 148 10.04 21.03 4.89
CA ALA A 148 10.66 20.98 6.21
C ALA A 148 10.51 19.61 6.88
N HIS A 149 9.33 19.00 6.80
CA HIS A 149 9.11 17.66 7.35
C HIS A 149 9.90 16.58 6.61
N ILE A 150 10.06 16.70 5.29
CA ILE A 150 10.91 15.81 4.50
C ILE A 150 12.37 15.95 4.97
N VAL A 151 12.87 17.17 5.19
CA VAL A 151 14.21 17.39 5.74
C VAL A 151 14.38 16.75 7.11
N ASP A 152 13.42 16.90 8.02
CA ASP A 152 13.53 16.31 9.35
C ASP A 152 13.49 14.79 9.32
N LYS A 153 12.63 14.21 8.46
CA LYS A 153 12.58 12.76 8.22
C LYS A 153 13.94 12.23 7.79
N HIS A 154 14.55 12.82 6.77
CA HIS A 154 15.86 12.40 6.28
C HIS A 154 16.99 12.75 7.24
N ARG A 155 16.91 13.88 7.97
CA ARG A 155 17.87 14.20 9.03
C ARG A 155 17.86 13.16 10.14
N LYS A 156 16.69 12.63 10.48
CA LYS A 156 16.52 11.50 11.41
C LYS A 156 17.13 10.23 10.83
N ASP A 157 16.78 9.85 9.61
CA ASP A 157 17.20 8.59 9.01
C ASP A 157 18.71 8.54 8.72
N LEU A 158 19.30 9.65 8.28
CA LEU A 158 20.73 9.78 7.97
C LEU A 158 21.58 10.13 9.19
N GLY A 159 20.98 10.69 10.24
CA GLY A 159 21.68 11.19 11.43
C GLY A 159 22.27 12.59 11.27
N GLU A 160 22.27 13.12 10.05
CA GLU A 160 22.68 14.46 9.64
C GLU A 160 21.74 15.01 8.58
N ALA A 161 21.69 16.33 8.41
CA ALA A 161 20.77 16.93 7.45
C ALA A 161 21.22 16.60 6.02
N PRO A 162 20.28 16.32 5.10
CA PRO A 162 20.63 16.27 3.68
C PRO A 162 21.26 17.60 3.24
N THR A 163 22.02 17.59 2.16
CA THR A 163 22.62 18.79 1.56
C THR A 163 21.62 19.51 0.66
N SER A 164 20.91 18.76 -0.19
CA SER A 164 20.02 19.30 -1.22
C SER A 164 18.71 18.53 -1.32
N ILE A 165 17.70 19.20 -1.88
CA ILE A 165 16.39 18.62 -2.15
C ILE A 165 16.01 18.93 -3.59
N VAL A 166 15.78 17.88 -4.39
CA VAL A 166 15.18 18.01 -5.71
C VAL A 166 13.67 17.92 -5.54
N VAL A 167 12.97 19.03 -5.76
CA VAL A 167 11.53 19.12 -5.50
C VAL A 167 10.74 18.75 -6.75
N PHE A 168 9.77 17.86 -6.58
CA PHE A 168 8.79 17.47 -7.58
C PHE A 168 7.40 17.82 -7.06
N GLU A 169 6.70 18.66 -7.81
CA GLU A 169 5.30 19.00 -7.55
C GLU A 169 4.39 18.10 -8.38
N TYR A 170 3.34 17.54 -7.77
CA TYR A 170 2.44 16.60 -8.43
C TYR A 170 0.97 17.01 -8.38
N ALA A 171 0.24 16.57 -9.41
CA ALA A 171 -1.22 16.51 -9.42
C ALA A 171 -1.66 15.09 -9.83
N LEU A 172 -2.68 14.55 -9.16
CA LEU A 172 -3.24 13.23 -9.46
C LEU A 172 -4.62 13.36 -10.07
N HIS A 173 -4.88 12.53 -11.08
CA HIS A 173 -6.20 12.38 -11.71
C HIS A 173 -6.60 10.90 -11.72
N PRO A 174 -6.95 10.32 -10.55
CA PRO A 174 -7.17 8.87 -10.41
C PRO A 174 -8.24 8.32 -11.36
N ASP A 175 -9.35 9.07 -11.52
CA ASP A 175 -10.46 8.69 -12.41
C ASP A 175 -10.05 8.62 -13.89
N GLN A 176 -9.07 9.42 -14.28
CA GLN A 176 -8.53 9.46 -15.64
C GLN A 176 -7.26 8.62 -15.79
N GLN A 177 -6.81 7.96 -14.70
CA GLN A 177 -5.64 7.10 -14.66
C GLN A 177 -4.35 7.81 -15.12
N TYR A 178 -4.14 9.07 -14.74
CA TYR A 178 -2.84 9.72 -14.94
C TYR A 178 -2.45 10.65 -13.79
N GLY A 179 -1.17 11.03 -13.77
CA GLY A 179 -0.61 12.05 -12.91
C GLY A 179 0.25 13.04 -13.70
N LEU A 180 0.51 14.19 -13.10
CA LEU A 180 1.41 15.21 -13.63
C LEU A 180 2.55 15.41 -12.65
N LEU A 181 3.78 15.44 -13.13
CA LEU A 181 4.99 15.68 -12.32
C LEU A 181 5.77 16.86 -12.88
N THR A 182 6.06 17.86 -12.04
CA THR A 182 6.89 19.00 -12.43
C THR A 182 8.10 19.11 -11.53
N ARG A 183 9.31 18.97 -12.09
CA ARG A 183 10.54 19.25 -11.34
C ARG A 183 10.69 20.75 -11.12
N ARG A 184 11.07 21.13 -9.91
CA ARG A 184 11.38 22.51 -9.51
C ARG A 184 12.86 22.68 -9.24
N GLU A 185 13.25 23.93 -9.01
CA GLU A 185 14.61 24.27 -8.61
C GLU A 185 15.07 23.42 -7.41
N VAL A 186 16.32 23.01 -7.45
CA VAL A 186 16.96 22.30 -6.33
C VAL A 186 17.10 23.28 -5.16
N LEU A 187 16.67 22.85 -3.98
CA LEU A 187 16.77 23.64 -2.76
C LEU A 187 17.92 23.16 -1.90
N GLU A 188 18.72 24.09 -1.38
CA GLU A 188 19.68 23.81 -0.32
C GLU A 188 18.91 23.48 0.96
N ALA A 189 19.08 22.28 1.50
CA ALA A 189 18.29 21.82 2.65
C ALA A 189 18.54 22.67 3.91
N GLU A 190 19.74 23.26 4.05
CA GLU A 190 20.07 24.19 5.14
C GLU A 190 19.11 25.39 5.19
N THR A 191 18.54 25.82 4.05
CA THR A 191 17.56 26.93 4.01
C THR A 191 16.27 26.59 4.76
N LEU A 192 15.91 25.31 4.83
CA LEU A 192 14.76 24.80 5.59
C LEU A 192 15.09 24.55 7.07
N LEU A 193 16.34 24.74 7.47
CA LEU A 193 16.84 24.73 8.85
C LEU A 193 17.18 26.16 9.32
N THR A 194 16.34 27.13 8.92
CA THR A 194 16.45 28.54 9.31
C THR A 194 15.18 29.05 10.00
N GLU A 195 15.30 30.16 10.73
CA GLU A 195 14.17 30.82 11.39
C GLU A 195 13.09 31.26 10.38
N SER A 196 13.48 31.66 9.16
CA SER A 196 12.54 31.99 8.08
C SER A 196 11.71 30.79 7.60
N ALA A 197 12.25 29.57 7.74
CA ALA A 197 11.54 28.32 7.51
C ALA A 197 10.89 27.75 8.79
N GLY A 198 10.81 28.58 9.85
CA GLY A 198 10.23 28.21 11.14
C GLY A 198 11.15 27.39 12.03
N TYR A 199 12.42 27.15 11.68
CA TYR A 199 13.33 26.31 12.48
C TYR A 199 14.20 27.13 13.43
N VAL A 200 14.33 26.67 14.68
CA VAL A 200 15.17 27.31 15.70
C VAL A 200 15.99 26.25 16.45
N GLU A 201 17.29 26.49 16.64
CA GLU A 201 18.14 25.75 17.58
C GLU A 201 18.58 26.65 18.75
N THR A 202 18.38 26.19 19.98
CA THR A 202 18.74 26.91 21.20
C THR A 202 19.62 26.05 22.11
N ARG A 203 20.67 26.66 22.69
CA ARG A 203 21.45 26.04 23.78
C ARG A 203 20.73 26.24 25.11
N VAL A 204 20.23 25.15 25.69
CA VAL A 204 19.50 25.11 26.95
C VAL A 204 20.40 24.64 28.09
N LYS A 205 20.55 25.49 29.10
CA LYS A 205 21.25 25.19 30.36
C LYS A 205 20.41 25.53 31.60
N THR A 206 19.46 26.44 31.44
CA THR A 206 18.61 26.95 32.52
C THR A 206 17.15 26.88 32.14
N LEU A 207 16.27 27.04 33.14
CA LEU A 207 14.82 27.11 32.94
C LEU A 207 14.42 28.24 31.98
N ASN A 208 15.07 29.40 32.07
CA ASN A 208 14.79 30.54 31.19
C ASN A 208 15.14 30.23 29.72
N ASP A 209 16.25 29.53 29.49
CA ASP A 209 16.64 29.12 28.13
C ASP A 209 15.59 28.17 27.53
N LEU A 210 15.10 27.22 28.34
CA LEU A 210 14.06 26.29 27.90
C LEU A 210 12.73 27.00 27.63
N GLN A 211 12.32 27.93 28.50
CA GLN A 211 11.12 28.74 28.29
C GLN A 211 11.18 29.53 26.97
N GLN A 212 12.29 30.21 26.72
CA GLN A 212 12.49 30.96 25.47
C GLN A 212 12.46 30.06 24.23
N PHE A 213 13.03 28.84 24.32
CA PHE A 213 12.96 27.87 23.24
C PHE A 213 11.51 27.43 22.97
N MET A 214 10.77 27.05 24.03
CA MET A 214 9.39 26.58 23.90
C MET A 214 8.42 27.66 23.39
N GLU A 215 8.69 28.95 23.61
CA GLU A 215 7.91 30.05 23.03
C GLU A 215 8.08 30.18 21.51
N GLN A 216 9.18 29.67 20.96
CA GLN A 216 9.55 29.80 19.55
C GLN A 216 9.17 28.59 18.70
N ILE A 217 8.83 27.47 19.32
CA ILE A 217 8.54 26.22 18.60
C ILE A 217 7.15 25.69 18.93
N ASP A 218 6.65 24.90 18.01
CA ASP A 218 5.44 24.09 18.09
C ASP A 218 5.82 22.60 18.16
N ASP A 219 6.83 22.19 17.39
CA ASP A 219 7.29 20.80 17.27
C ASP A 219 8.77 20.62 17.63
N LEU A 220 9.09 19.67 18.52
CA LEU A 220 10.48 19.26 18.80
C LEU A 220 10.99 18.32 17.70
N THR A 221 12.13 18.64 17.09
CA THR A 221 12.70 17.82 15.99
C THR A 221 14.13 17.37 16.23
N TYR A 222 14.85 17.99 17.17
CA TYR A 222 16.26 17.69 17.43
C TYR A 222 16.66 17.93 18.89
N ALA A 223 17.53 17.08 19.41
CA ALA A 223 18.27 17.31 20.64
C ALA A 223 19.72 16.80 20.52
N GLN A 224 20.67 17.52 21.14
CA GLN A 224 22.06 17.10 21.22
C GLN A 224 22.69 17.45 22.57
N GLN A 225 23.40 16.50 23.16
CA GLN A 225 24.27 16.72 24.31
C GLN A 225 25.56 17.42 23.88
N ARG A 226 25.79 18.65 24.36
CA ARG A 226 27.04 19.39 24.12
C ARG A 226 27.63 19.86 25.45
N GLY A 227 28.46 18.98 26.02
CA GLY A 227 29.12 19.18 27.32
C GLY A 227 28.10 19.47 28.42
N ASP A 228 28.21 20.70 28.93
CA ASP A 228 27.31 21.49 29.76
C ASP A 228 25.78 21.49 29.62
N ALA A 229 25.34 21.34 28.39
CA ALA A 229 24.06 21.87 27.95
C ALA A 229 23.44 20.93 26.91
N LEU A 230 22.15 21.14 26.68
CA LEU A 230 21.44 20.55 25.56
C LEU A 230 21.34 21.58 24.45
N ILE A 231 21.58 21.18 23.21
CA ILE A 231 21.13 21.93 22.04
C ILE A 231 19.79 21.32 21.66
N LEU A 232 18.72 22.11 21.69
CA LEU A 232 17.40 21.68 21.26
C LEU A 232 17.05 22.39 19.95
N GLY A 233 16.47 21.66 19.01
CA GLY A 233 15.98 22.18 17.74
C GLY A 233 14.50 21.84 17.54
N GLY A 234 13.74 22.77 17.01
CA GLY A 234 12.32 22.58 16.75
C GLY A 234 11.76 23.55 15.72
N ARG A 235 10.50 23.35 15.36
CA ARG A 235 9.79 24.09 14.31
C ARG A 235 8.59 24.86 14.83
N LYS A 236 8.40 26.07 14.32
CA LYS A 236 7.14 26.81 14.30
C LYS A 236 6.42 26.51 12.99
N LEU A 237 5.24 25.91 13.05
CA LEU A 237 4.48 25.59 11.83
C LEU A 237 3.93 26.87 11.19
N GLN A 238 4.03 26.98 9.87
CA GLN A 238 3.62 28.17 9.13
C GLN A 238 2.25 28.00 8.45
N GLY A 239 1.90 26.77 8.09
CA GLY A 239 0.68 26.44 7.34
C GLY A 239 -0.57 26.30 8.19
N ARG A 240 -0.43 26.15 9.53
CA ARG A 240 -1.57 25.99 10.43
C ARG A 240 -1.23 26.38 11.88
N PRO A 241 -2.23 26.76 12.70
CA PRO A 241 -2.04 26.85 14.15
C PRO A 241 -1.72 25.47 14.71
N TYR A 242 -0.78 25.42 15.64
CA TYR A 242 -0.40 24.20 16.35
C TYR A 242 -0.64 24.36 17.84
N ARG A 243 -1.01 23.26 18.49
CA ARG A 243 -1.16 23.25 19.94
C ARG A 243 0.05 22.62 20.62
N GLY A 244 1.04 23.44 20.91
CA GLY A 244 2.22 23.02 21.68
C GLY A 244 1.91 22.65 23.13
N ILE A 245 2.92 22.06 23.79
CA ILE A 245 2.93 21.85 25.24
C ILE A 245 3.61 23.03 25.95
N ARG A 246 3.39 23.17 27.26
CA ARG A 246 4.00 24.20 28.11
C ARG A 246 5.16 23.65 28.92
N ILE A 247 5.93 24.54 29.53
CA ILE A 247 7.04 24.17 30.42
C ILE A 247 6.59 23.34 31.62
N GLU A 248 5.40 23.60 32.15
CA GLU A 248 4.82 22.83 33.25
C GLU A 248 4.51 21.40 32.82
N ASP A 249 4.18 21.18 31.55
CA ASP A 249 3.90 19.86 31.01
C ASP A 249 5.20 19.04 30.89
N VAL A 250 6.28 19.65 30.38
CA VAL A 250 7.62 19.03 30.36
C VAL A 250 8.12 18.72 31.77
N ALA A 251 7.89 19.65 32.71
CA ALA A 251 8.24 19.44 34.11
C ALA A 251 7.43 18.30 34.75
N ALA A 252 6.14 18.16 34.43
CA ALA A 252 5.32 17.06 34.93
C ALA A 252 5.88 15.69 34.51
N ILE A 253 6.25 15.55 33.23
CA ILE A 253 6.88 14.33 32.69
C ILE A 253 8.21 14.07 33.41
N TRP A 254 9.11 15.06 33.47
CA TRP A 254 10.43 14.89 34.09
C TRP A 254 10.35 14.54 35.59
N GLN A 255 9.46 15.22 36.34
CA GLN A 255 9.28 14.96 37.78
C GLN A 255 8.71 13.56 38.04
N SER A 256 7.82 13.09 37.15
CA SER A 256 7.29 11.73 37.19
C SER A 256 8.37 10.69 36.94
N GLU A 257 9.15 10.83 35.86
CA GLU A 257 10.28 9.94 35.53
C GLU A 257 11.37 9.92 36.62
N ASP A 258 11.73 11.08 37.17
CA ASP A 258 12.71 11.15 38.26
C ASP A 258 12.23 10.40 39.52
N LYS A 259 10.94 10.50 39.85
CA LYS A 259 10.34 9.76 40.97
C LYS A 259 10.42 8.25 40.71
N ILE A 260 9.96 7.80 39.54
CA ILE A 260 10.00 6.38 39.14
C ILE A 260 11.41 5.83 39.29
N ARG A 261 12.41 6.49 38.71
CA ARG A 261 13.81 6.06 38.78
C ARG A 261 14.33 5.99 40.21
N ARG A 262 14.01 6.97 41.06
CA ARG A 262 14.42 6.96 42.47
C ARG A 262 13.81 5.78 43.22
N ASP A 263 12.55 5.49 42.97
CA ASP A 263 11.84 4.37 43.59
C ASP A 263 12.40 3.02 43.11
N PHE A 264 12.67 2.86 41.81
CA PHE A 264 13.35 1.69 41.25
C PHE A 264 14.75 1.49 41.81
N THR A 265 15.57 2.55 41.86
CA THR A 265 16.94 2.48 42.42
C THR A 265 16.91 2.02 43.88
N ALA A 266 15.96 2.52 44.67
CA ALA A 266 15.79 2.11 46.06
C ALA A 266 15.34 0.65 46.18
N PHE A 267 14.43 0.22 45.31
CA PHE A 267 13.95 -1.16 45.23
C PHE A 267 15.08 -2.13 44.84
N GLU A 268 15.81 -1.85 43.77
CA GLU A 268 16.93 -2.68 43.31
C GLU A 268 18.04 -2.77 44.35
N ALA A 269 18.40 -1.65 44.99
CA ALA A 269 19.40 -1.65 46.06
C ALA A 269 18.99 -2.58 47.22
N LYS A 270 17.69 -2.59 47.58
CA LYS A 270 17.14 -3.49 48.61
C LYS A 270 17.20 -4.96 48.18
N TRP A 271 16.78 -5.29 46.96
CA TRP A 271 16.70 -6.69 46.51
C TRP A 271 18.04 -7.28 46.08
N ASN A 272 18.91 -6.50 45.44
CA ASN A 272 20.29 -6.91 45.16
C ASN A 272 21.06 -7.19 46.44
N ALA A 273 20.84 -6.42 47.51
CA ALA A 273 21.44 -6.70 48.81
C ALA A 273 20.96 -8.05 49.39
N LYS A 274 19.67 -8.40 49.23
CA LYS A 274 19.11 -9.70 49.65
C LYS A 274 19.65 -10.85 48.79
N LEU A 275 19.62 -10.72 47.47
CA LEU A 275 20.08 -11.76 46.52
C LEU A 275 21.56 -12.09 46.71
N ASN A 276 22.41 -11.07 46.91
CA ASN A 276 23.84 -11.27 47.15
C ASN A 276 24.16 -11.97 48.49
N GLN A 277 23.22 -11.96 49.44
CA GLN A 277 23.37 -12.61 50.74
C GLN A 277 22.73 -14.01 50.80
N ALA A 278 21.90 -14.36 49.81
CA ALA A 278 21.10 -15.58 49.82
C ALA A 278 21.81 -16.77 49.15
N PRO A 279 21.65 -18.00 49.67
CA PRO A 279 22.03 -19.22 48.96
C PRO A 279 21.31 -19.35 47.61
N LEU A 280 21.95 -19.98 46.62
CA LEU A 280 21.39 -20.18 45.27
C LEU A 280 19.97 -20.80 45.26
N LEU A 281 19.67 -21.70 46.21
CA LEU A 281 18.36 -22.34 46.32
C LEU A 281 17.25 -21.40 46.81
N GLU A 282 17.61 -20.27 47.44
CA GLU A 282 16.66 -19.27 47.95
C GLU A 282 16.48 -18.10 46.96
N GLN A 283 17.35 -17.96 45.96
CA GLN A 283 17.31 -16.82 45.02
C GLN A 283 15.99 -16.77 44.24
N ALA A 284 15.48 -17.90 43.74
CA ALA A 284 14.20 -17.93 43.04
C ALA A 284 13.01 -17.49 43.91
N GLN A 285 13.02 -17.80 45.22
CA GLN A 285 11.99 -17.34 46.15
C GLN A 285 12.10 -15.84 46.43
N ILE A 286 13.33 -15.32 46.47
CA ILE A 286 13.61 -13.90 46.66
C ILE A 286 13.20 -13.10 45.41
N GLU A 287 13.45 -13.64 44.22
CA GLU A 287 12.98 -13.06 42.94
C GLU A 287 11.46 -13.01 42.89
N GLU A 288 10.77 -14.09 43.29
CA GLU A 288 9.30 -14.11 43.39
C GLU A 288 8.78 -13.06 44.39
N GLN A 289 9.38 -12.97 45.58
CA GLN A 289 9.00 -11.93 46.56
C GLN A 289 9.31 -10.52 46.06
N ALA A 290 10.39 -10.34 45.29
CA ALA A 290 10.72 -9.07 44.67
C ALA A 290 9.64 -8.69 43.66
N HIS A 291 9.22 -9.63 42.81
CA HIS A 291 8.15 -9.42 41.86
C HIS A 291 6.83 -9.04 42.55
N GLN A 292 6.44 -9.76 43.60
CA GLN A 292 5.26 -9.43 44.39
C GLN A 292 5.33 -8.04 45.02
N GLU A 293 6.46 -7.68 45.65
CA GLU A 293 6.64 -6.36 46.25
C GLU A 293 6.65 -5.25 45.17
N MET A 294 7.21 -5.52 43.99
CA MET A 294 7.20 -4.59 42.85
C MET A 294 5.77 -4.25 42.42
N VAL A 295 4.91 -5.27 42.33
CA VAL A 295 3.48 -5.11 42.02
C VAL A 295 2.75 -4.37 43.14
N GLU A 296 2.98 -4.73 44.40
CA GLU A 296 2.38 -4.05 45.57
C GLU A 296 2.77 -2.57 45.66
N LEU A 297 4.00 -2.23 45.29
CA LEU A 297 4.49 -0.86 45.26
C LEU A 297 4.05 -0.07 44.03
N GLY A 298 3.45 -0.73 43.04
CA GLY A 298 3.09 -0.11 41.77
C GLY A 298 4.30 0.45 41.02
N LEU A 299 5.44 -0.25 41.08
CA LEU A 299 6.64 0.16 40.36
C LEU A 299 6.46 -0.12 38.86
N VAL A 300 6.59 0.92 38.06
CA VAL A 300 6.37 0.94 36.60
C VAL A 300 7.62 1.40 35.86
N SER A 301 7.92 0.84 34.69
CA SER A 301 9.16 1.15 33.95
C SER A 301 9.23 2.58 33.37
N GLY A 302 8.10 3.28 33.34
CA GLY A 302 7.98 4.66 32.86
C GLY A 302 6.63 5.26 33.22
N SER A 303 6.47 6.56 32.97
CA SER A 303 5.20 7.25 33.19
C SER A 303 4.14 6.79 32.20
N GLY A 304 2.85 6.97 32.52
CA GLY A 304 1.80 6.38 31.68
C GLY A 304 0.40 6.64 32.19
N PHE A 305 -0.58 6.10 31.47
CA PHE A 305 -1.99 6.22 31.79
C PHE A 305 -2.80 5.04 31.27
N SER A 306 -3.62 4.39 32.08
CA SER A 306 -4.57 3.37 31.61
C SER A 306 -5.96 3.61 32.20
N LEU A 307 -7.00 3.17 31.50
CA LEU A 307 -8.31 2.93 32.13
C LEU A 307 -8.43 1.42 32.33
N ASP A 308 -8.26 0.99 33.57
CA ASP A 308 -8.27 -0.42 33.92
C ASP A 308 -9.68 -0.84 34.37
N PRO A 309 -10.19 -1.99 33.91
CA PRO A 309 -11.44 -2.53 34.43
C PRO A 309 -11.26 -3.02 35.87
N VAL A 310 -12.24 -2.71 36.73
CA VAL A 310 -12.29 -3.08 38.15
C VAL A 310 -13.70 -3.57 38.49
N TYR A 311 -13.85 -4.35 39.55
CA TYR A 311 -15.13 -4.88 40.03
C TYR A 311 -15.51 -4.33 41.40
N ASP A 312 -16.82 -4.14 41.62
CA ASP A 312 -17.38 -4.12 42.97
C ASP A 312 -17.48 -5.56 43.50
N TYR A 313 -16.34 -6.13 43.92
CA TYR A 313 -16.27 -7.53 44.36
C TYR A 313 -17.23 -7.85 45.50
N ALA A 314 -17.47 -6.89 46.40
CA ALA A 314 -18.41 -7.08 47.50
C ALA A 314 -19.85 -7.24 46.99
N ALA A 315 -20.30 -6.37 46.08
CA ALA A 315 -21.61 -6.49 45.47
C ALA A 315 -21.70 -7.72 44.55
N PHE A 316 -20.64 -8.01 43.80
CA PHE A 316 -20.60 -9.12 42.86
C PHE A 316 -20.67 -10.48 43.57
N ALA A 317 -19.87 -10.67 44.63
CA ALA A 317 -19.92 -11.88 45.46
C ALA A 317 -21.30 -12.06 46.11
N ALA A 318 -21.93 -10.96 46.57
CA ALA A 318 -23.29 -11.00 47.11
C ALA A 318 -24.32 -11.45 46.06
N ALA A 319 -24.25 -10.91 44.83
CA ALA A 319 -25.14 -11.30 43.75
C ALA A 319 -24.92 -12.75 43.29
N PHE A 320 -23.66 -13.19 43.17
CA PHE A 320 -23.33 -14.57 42.82
C PHE A 320 -23.88 -15.57 43.84
N ASN A 321 -23.85 -15.21 45.13
CA ASN A 321 -24.46 -16.03 46.20
C ASN A 321 -25.96 -16.24 46.05
N GLU A 322 -26.68 -15.30 45.43
CA GLU A 322 -28.11 -15.45 45.13
C GLU A 322 -28.36 -16.43 43.97
N ILE A 323 -27.43 -16.51 43.02
CA ILE A 323 -27.50 -17.37 41.82
C ILE A 323 -27.00 -18.80 42.12
N ASN A 324 -26.03 -18.93 43.03
CA ASN A 324 -25.35 -20.18 43.38
C ASN A 324 -26.30 -21.38 43.61
N PRO A 325 -27.44 -21.27 44.34
CA PRO A 325 -28.37 -22.39 44.50
C PRO A 325 -28.90 -22.97 43.17
N GLY A 326 -29.11 -22.14 42.15
CA GLY A 326 -29.57 -22.59 40.83
C GLY A 326 -28.49 -23.35 40.07
N LEU A 327 -27.22 -22.91 40.17
CA LEU A 327 -26.07 -23.63 39.61
C LEU A 327 -25.87 -24.98 40.29
N MET A 328 -26.04 -25.04 41.62
CA MET A 328 -25.97 -26.28 42.38
C MET A 328 -27.09 -27.26 42.00
N GLU A 329 -28.30 -26.75 41.75
CA GLU A 329 -29.41 -27.58 41.24
C GLU A 329 -29.13 -28.11 39.83
N TYR A 330 -28.58 -27.28 38.94
CA TYR A 330 -28.13 -27.70 37.60
C TYR A 330 -27.13 -28.85 37.68
N VAL A 331 -26.06 -28.72 38.48
CA VAL A 331 -25.07 -29.78 38.70
C VAL A 331 -25.70 -31.04 39.34
N ALA A 332 -26.55 -30.87 40.35
CA ALA A 332 -27.22 -31.98 41.02
C ALA A 332 -28.17 -32.77 40.09
N SER A 333 -28.71 -32.12 39.05
CA SER A 333 -29.52 -32.74 38.01
C SER A 333 -28.73 -33.49 36.94
N GLY A 334 -27.39 -33.50 37.04
CA GLY A 334 -26.49 -34.11 36.07
C GLY A 334 -26.04 -33.16 34.96
N GLY A 335 -26.18 -31.85 35.15
CA GLY A 335 -25.70 -30.83 34.22
C GLY A 335 -24.17 -30.89 34.05
N THR A 336 -23.71 -30.71 32.82
CA THR A 336 -22.30 -30.69 32.42
C THR A 336 -22.03 -29.44 31.59
N PRO A 337 -20.86 -28.80 31.67
CA PRO A 337 -19.57 -29.41 32.03
C PRO A 337 -18.98 -28.92 33.37
N ILE A 338 -19.76 -28.18 34.16
CA ILE A 338 -19.32 -27.63 35.44
C ILE A 338 -19.56 -28.58 36.62
N THR A 339 -18.81 -28.38 37.70
CA THR A 339 -18.88 -29.17 38.94
C THR A 339 -19.20 -28.30 40.16
N GLU A 340 -19.52 -28.93 41.29
CA GLU A 340 -19.67 -28.23 42.58
C GLU A 340 -18.37 -27.47 42.97
N GLU A 341 -17.21 -28.05 42.66
CA GLU A 341 -15.90 -27.43 42.89
C GLU A 341 -15.71 -26.15 42.09
N ASP A 342 -16.16 -26.12 40.83
CA ASP A 342 -16.09 -24.92 39.98
C ASP A 342 -16.92 -23.77 40.56
N ILE A 343 -18.13 -24.07 41.06
CA ILE A 343 -19.02 -23.05 41.66
C ILE A 343 -18.42 -22.53 42.97
N GLN A 344 -17.86 -23.41 43.81
CA GLN A 344 -17.19 -23.02 45.05
C GLN A 344 -15.94 -22.19 44.78
N ALA A 345 -15.16 -22.54 43.75
CA ALA A 345 -13.99 -21.78 43.34
C ALA A 345 -14.37 -20.38 42.84
N ALA A 346 -15.43 -20.25 42.04
CA ALA A 346 -15.97 -18.96 41.59
C ALA A 346 -16.37 -18.09 42.79
N GLN A 347 -17.14 -18.64 43.74
CA GLN A 347 -17.54 -17.91 44.95
C GLN A 347 -16.32 -17.46 45.76
N ALA A 348 -15.39 -18.38 46.06
CA ALA A 348 -14.20 -18.06 46.84
C ALA A 348 -13.30 -17.05 46.11
N GLY A 349 -13.24 -17.11 44.78
CA GLY A 349 -12.51 -16.14 43.96
C GLY A 349 -13.04 -14.73 44.17
N LEU A 350 -14.36 -14.54 44.01
CA LEU A 350 -15.02 -13.25 44.17
C LEU A 350 -14.91 -12.71 45.59
N GLU A 351 -14.97 -13.57 46.61
CA GLU A 351 -14.77 -13.18 48.03
C GLU A 351 -13.32 -12.76 48.36
N ASN A 352 -12.36 -13.13 47.50
CA ASN A 352 -10.94 -12.78 47.64
C ASN A 352 -10.47 -11.77 46.56
N ASP A 353 -11.39 -11.00 45.99
CA ASP A 353 -11.11 -9.97 44.97
C ASP A 353 -10.44 -10.53 43.69
N THR A 354 -10.84 -11.74 43.26
CA THR A 354 -10.35 -12.37 42.02
C THR A 354 -11.50 -12.85 41.13
N VAL A 355 -11.48 -12.49 39.85
CA VAL A 355 -12.55 -12.85 38.89
C VAL A 355 -12.27 -14.12 38.07
N VAL A 356 -11.01 -14.56 38.01
CA VAL A 356 -10.58 -15.67 37.14
C VAL A 356 -11.35 -16.99 37.38
N PRO A 357 -11.60 -17.44 38.63
CA PRO A 357 -12.37 -18.66 38.85
C PRO A 357 -13.82 -18.55 38.36
N TYR A 358 -14.41 -17.35 38.46
CA TYR A 358 -15.74 -17.06 37.92
C TYR A 358 -15.76 -17.13 36.39
N LEU A 359 -14.80 -16.50 35.71
CA LEU A 359 -14.69 -16.55 34.25
C LEU A 359 -14.42 -17.97 33.74
N THR A 360 -13.65 -18.76 34.48
CA THR A 360 -13.42 -20.19 34.17
C THR A 360 -14.71 -20.99 34.22
N LEU A 361 -15.60 -20.68 35.17
CA LEU A 361 -16.93 -21.29 35.26
C LEU A 361 -17.80 -20.89 34.06
N VAL A 362 -17.79 -19.61 33.68
CA VAL A 362 -18.52 -19.09 32.50
C VAL A 362 -18.03 -19.73 31.21
N ASP A 363 -16.71 -19.83 31.02
CA ASP A 363 -16.08 -20.44 29.84
C ASP A 363 -16.51 -21.90 29.64
N LYS A 364 -16.47 -22.68 30.72
CA LYS A 364 -16.95 -24.07 30.71
C LYS A 364 -18.40 -24.15 30.26
N LEU A 365 -19.27 -23.28 30.79
CA LEU A 365 -20.69 -23.24 30.44
C LEU A 365 -20.92 -22.87 28.97
N GLN A 366 -20.21 -21.86 28.46
CA GLN A 366 -20.33 -21.42 27.06
C GLN A 366 -19.75 -22.43 26.06
N ALA A 367 -18.69 -23.14 26.43
CA ALA A 367 -18.09 -24.20 25.59
C ALA A 367 -18.89 -25.51 25.58
N SER A 368 -19.97 -25.62 26.35
CA SER A 368 -20.81 -26.82 26.43
C SER A 368 -21.59 -27.08 25.15
N GLU A 369 -21.86 -28.36 24.83
CA GLU A 369 -22.86 -28.73 23.82
C GLU A 369 -24.31 -28.63 24.36
N ASP A 370 -24.49 -28.44 25.67
CA ASP A 370 -25.80 -28.27 26.30
C ASP A 370 -26.27 -26.81 26.18
N LEU A 371 -27.36 -26.59 25.44
CA LEU A 371 -27.99 -25.27 25.28
C LEU A 371 -28.35 -24.62 26.62
N GLN A 372 -28.76 -25.39 27.62
CA GLN A 372 -29.08 -24.84 28.93
C GLN A 372 -27.81 -24.32 29.63
N ALA A 373 -26.68 -25.02 29.49
CA ALA A 373 -25.39 -24.55 30.01
C ALA A 373 -24.97 -23.26 29.32
N GLN A 374 -25.13 -23.18 27.98
CA GLN A 374 -24.81 -21.98 27.21
C GLN A 374 -25.68 -20.79 27.65
N ASP A 375 -26.99 -20.98 27.82
CA ASP A 375 -27.91 -19.94 28.31
C ASP A 375 -27.51 -19.44 29.72
N ILE A 376 -27.12 -20.35 30.61
CA ILE A 376 -26.61 -19.99 31.95
C ILE A 376 -25.30 -19.22 31.83
N GLY A 377 -24.37 -19.68 30.98
CA GLY A 377 -23.09 -19.01 30.75
C GLY A 377 -23.28 -17.58 30.21
N ALA A 378 -24.18 -17.39 29.25
CA ALA A 378 -24.54 -16.07 28.73
C ALA A 378 -25.15 -15.17 29.81
N PHE A 379 -26.08 -15.69 30.62
CA PHE A 379 -26.67 -14.94 31.73
C PHE A 379 -25.63 -14.53 32.78
N LEU A 380 -24.68 -15.41 33.12
CA LEU A 380 -23.60 -15.09 34.05
C LEU A 380 -22.71 -13.98 33.46
N LEU A 381 -22.30 -14.11 32.20
CA LEU A 381 -21.49 -13.08 31.54
C LEU A 381 -22.19 -11.71 31.53
N GLU A 382 -23.49 -11.64 31.25
CA GLU A 382 -24.27 -10.40 31.34
C GLU A 382 -24.36 -9.86 32.78
N ALA A 383 -24.50 -10.75 33.77
CA ALA A 383 -24.58 -10.36 35.17
C ALA A 383 -23.25 -9.75 35.69
N GLU A 384 -22.11 -10.22 35.18
CA GLU A 384 -20.78 -9.66 35.50
C GLU A 384 -20.70 -8.17 35.18
N ASP A 385 -21.19 -7.75 34.01
CA ASP A 385 -21.07 -6.37 33.51
C ASP A 385 -21.72 -5.34 34.46
N ALA A 386 -22.75 -5.75 35.21
CA ALA A 386 -23.42 -4.89 36.20
C ALA A 386 -22.54 -4.51 37.39
N PHE A 387 -21.46 -5.26 37.65
CA PHE A 387 -20.53 -5.04 38.76
C PHE A 387 -19.19 -4.50 38.31
N ARG A 388 -19.00 -4.32 37.00
CA ARG A 388 -17.75 -3.87 36.40
C ARG A 388 -17.79 -2.36 36.15
N PHE A 389 -16.68 -1.69 36.44
CA PHE A 389 -16.46 -0.29 36.13
C PHE A 389 -15.02 -0.08 35.64
N GLN A 390 -14.70 1.13 35.19
CA GLN A 390 -13.35 1.50 34.78
C GLN A 390 -12.78 2.52 35.77
N GLN A 391 -11.51 2.36 36.09
CA GLN A 391 -10.75 3.26 36.93
C GLN A 391 -9.50 3.75 36.20
N ALA A 392 -9.23 5.04 36.28
CA ALA A 392 -7.96 5.59 35.80
C ALA A 392 -6.79 5.11 36.65
N ARG A 393 -5.72 4.72 35.97
CA ARG A 393 -4.41 4.47 36.55
C ARG A 393 -3.42 5.45 35.93
N TYR A 394 -2.78 6.26 36.76
CA TYR A 394 -1.69 7.14 36.32
C TYR A 394 -0.39 6.51 36.79
N ASP A 395 0.46 6.15 35.84
CA ASP A 395 1.76 5.56 36.11
C ASP A 395 2.77 6.70 36.37
N GLY A 396 3.45 6.63 37.52
CA GLY A 396 4.31 7.71 38.01
C GLY A 396 3.58 8.78 38.83
N ASP A 397 4.00 10.04 38.70
CA ASP A 397 3.39 11.19 39.36
C ASP A 397 2.74 12.09 38.29
N LEU A 398 1.76 11.55 37.56
CA LEU A 398 1.00 12.28 36.54
C LEU A 398 -0.46 12.60 36.96
N GLN A 399 -0.96 11.96 38.03
CA GLN A 399 -2.31 12.18 38.51
C GLN A 399 -2.57 13.67 38.79
N GLY A 400 -3.70 14.18 38.27
CA GLY A 400 -4.13 15.56 38.48
C GLY A 400 -3.28 16.63 37.76
N THR A 401 -2.31 16.22 36.93
CA THR A 401 -1.55 17.13 36.06
C THR A 401 -2.25 17.34 34.73
N GLU A 402 -1.96 18.46 34.06
CA GLU A 402 -2.45 18.70 32.68
C GLU A 402 -2.02 17.59 31.73
N VAL A 403 -0.78 17.07 31.86
CA VAL A 403 -0.30 15.92 31.06
C VAL A 403 -1.16 14.69 31.33
N GLY A 404 -1.41 14.35 32.59
CA GLY A 404 -2.30 13.24 32.95
C GLY A 404 -3.70 13.40 32.36
N MET A 405 -4.26 14.61 32.37
CA MET A 405 -5.58 14.88 31.76
C MET A 405 -5.58 14.73 30.24
N VAL A 406 -4.50 15.13 29.55
CA VAL A 406 -4.36 14.93 28.10
C VAL A 406 -4.27 13.44 27.78
N LEU A 407 -3.47 12.66 28.53
CA LEU A 407 -3.38 11.21 28.33
C LEU A 407 -4.74 10.54 28.55
N PHE A 408 -5.43 10.89 29.64
CA PHE A 408 -6.81 10.45 29.91
C PHE A 408 -7.73 10.78 28.75
N TYR A 409 -7.70 12.03 28.29
CA TYR A 409 -8.56 12.50 27.21
C TYR A 409 -8.36 11.71 25.92
N THR A 410 -7.11 11.61 25.46
CA THR A 410 -6.78 10.98 24.18
C THR A 410 -7.05 9.49 24.17
N ASP A 411 -6.89 8.83 25.33
CA ASP A 411 -7.29 7.44 25.53
C ASP A 411 -8.80 7.25 25.36
N LEU A 412 -9.56 8.02 26.14
CA LEU A 412 -11.00 7.89 26.22
C LEU A 412 -11.65 8.27 24.89
N LEU A 413 -11.12 9.29 24.21
CA LEU A 413 -11.60 9.70 22.90
C LEU A 413 -11.36 8.63 21.83
N ALA A 414 -10.20 7.99 21.82
CA ALA A 414 -9.91 6.91 20.86
C ALA A 414 -10.91 5.75 21.02
N LYS A 415 -11.27 5.44 22.27
CA LYS A 415 -12.32 4.46 22.57
C LYS A 415 -13.69 4.93 22.11
N PHE A 416 -14.05 6.19 22.35
CA PHE A 416 -15.32 6.73 21.89
C PHE A 416 -15.46 6.64 20.37
N TRP A 417 -14.42 7.02 19.62
CA TRP A 417 -14.44 6.90 18.16
C TRP A 417 -14.39 5.46 17.67
N SER A 418 -13.70 4.56 18.38
CA SER A 418 -13.76 3.13 18.05
C SER A 418 -15.16 2.56 18.26
N LEU A 419 -15.86 2.99 19.31
CA LEU A 419 -17.21 2.52 19.68
C LEU A 419 -18.35 3.25 18.94
N ASP A 420 -18.03 4.31 18.20
CA ASP A 420 -18.98 5.33 17.76
C ASP A 420 -19.88 5.86 18.88
N TYR A 421 -19.31 6.02 20.07
CA TYR A 421 -20.05 6.43 21.26
C TYR A 421 -20.70 7.80 21.04
N GLY A 422 -22.03 7.86 21.11
CA GLY A 422 -22.80 9.08 20.86
C GLY A 422 -22.67 9.62 19.43
N SER A 423 -22.40 8.75 18.44
CA SER A 423 -22.16 9.12 17.03
C SER A 423 -21.04 10.15 16.87
N SER A 424 -19.98 10.01 17.68
CA SER A 424 -18.90 11.00 17.77
C SER A 424 -17.72 10.72 16.84
N THR A 425 -17.72 9.61 16.11
CA THR A 425 -16.63 9.24 15.20
C THR A 425 -16.54 10.24 14.04
N PRO A 426 -15.36 10.80 13.72
CA PRO A 426 -15.24 11.92 12.78
C PRO A 426 -15.22 11.49 11.31
N GLN A 427 -16.12 10.61 10.88
CA GLN A 427 -16.21 10.06 9.52
C GLN A 427 -16.28 11.14 8.42
N GLU A 428 -17.01 12.23 8.69
CA GLU A 428 -17.19 13.33 7.72
C GLU A 428 -15.98 14.27 7.66
N ALA A 429 -15.31 14.48 8.80
CA ALA A 429 -14.21 15.43 8.91
C ALA A 429 -12.84 14.77 8.62
N VAL A 430 -12.73 13.47 8.85
CA VAL A 430 -11.55 12.65 8.57
C VAL A 430 -11.99 11.50 7.65
N PRO A 431 -11.92 11.71 6.32
CA PRO A 431 -12.40 10.73 5.34
C PRO A 431 -11.75 9.35 5.52
N GLY A 432 -12.57 8.29 5.53
CA GLY A 432 -12.10 6.92 5.71
C GLY A 432 -11.93 6.47 7.15
N PHE A 433 -12.07 7.38 8.13
CA PHE A 433 -12.05 7.00 9.55
C PHE A 433 -13.33 6.22 9.89
N LEU A 434 -13.24 4.90 10.06
CA LEU A 434 -14.39 4.05 10.37
C LEU A 434 -14.37 3.57 11.83
N PRO A 435 -15.52 3.60 12.54
CA PRO A 435 -15.64 2.97 13.84
C PRO A 435 -15.59 1.43 13.72
N SER A 436 -15.26 0.75 14.82
CA SER A 436 -15.05 -0.70 14.86
C SER A 436 -16.28 -1.50 14.41
N ASN A 437 -17.49 -1.04 14.74
CA ASN A 437 -18.74 -1.68 14.32
C ASN A 437 -18.92 -1.65 12.79
N GLN A 438 -18.48 -0.59 12.10
CA GLN A 438 -18.53 -0.51 10.65
C GLN A 438 -17.39 -1.29 9.98
N ILE A 439 -16.20 -1.33 10.59
CA ILE A 439 -15.09 -2.16 10.13
C ILE A 439 -15.50 -3.63 10.12
N MET A 440 -16.30 -4.07 11.11
CA MET A 440 -16.79 -5.44 11.19
C MET A 440 -17.69 -5.82 10.00
N GLY A 441 -18.53 -4.90 9.51
CA GLY A 441 -19.29 -5.09 8.26
C GLY A 441 -18.41 -5.16 7.01
N LYS A 442 -17.12 -4.82 7.11
CA LYS A 442 -16.15 -4.81 6.02
C LYS A 442 -15.03 -5.83 6.22
N LEU A 443 -15.11 -6.68 7.24
CA LEU A 443 -14.11 -7.70 7.52
C LEU A 443 -14.48 -9.00 6.80
N ALA A 444 -13.51 -9.61 6.12
CA ALA A 444 -13.76 -10.86 5.42
C ALA A 444 -14.12 -12.02 6.37
N SER A 445 -14.97 -12.93 5.92
CA SER A 445 -15.46 -14.11 6.67
C SER A 445 -14.35 -15.01 7.21
N ILE A 446 -13.19 -15.06 6.54
CA ILE A 446 -11.99 -15.78 7.01
C ILE A 446 -11.50 -15.32 8.39
N TYR A 447 -11.85 -14.10 8.82
CA TYR A 447 -11.48 -13.54 10.11
C TYR A 447 -12.57 -13.66 11.17
N LYS A 448 -13.73 -14.26 10.85
CA LYS A 448 -14.87 -14.37 11.77
C LYS A 448 -14.47 -15.05 13.08
N GLN A 449 -13.86 -16.22 12.99
CA GLN A 449 -13.49 -17.00 14.17
C GLN A 449 -12.46 -16.27 15.04
N GLU A 450 -11.46 -15.64 14.41
CA GLU A 450 -10.47 -14.83 15.10
C GLU A 450 -11.12 -13.65 15.84
N ALA A 451 -12.03 -12.92 15.19
CA ALA A 451 -12.73 -11.79 15.80
C ALA A 451 -13.64 -12.19 16.97
N ILE A 452 -14.21 -13.41 16.93
CA ILE A 452 -15.02 -13.98 18.01
C ILE A 452 -14.13 -14.37 19.20
N GLU A 453 -13.08 -15.14 18.96
CA GLU A 453 -12.18 -15.64 20.01
C GLU A 453 -11.35 -14.53 20.67
N LEU A 454 -10.99 -13.50 19.89
CA LEU A 454 -10.15 -12.38 20.32
C LEU A 454 -10.94 -11.06 20.35
N SER A 455 -12.11 -11.11 20.98
CA SER A 455 -13.09 -10.03 21.02
C SER A 455 -12.76 -8.93 22.03
N SER A 456 -12.00 -9.27 23.06
CA SER A 456 -11.37 -8.30 23.95
C SER A 456 -10.16 -7.68 23.25
N THR A 457 -10.02 -6.37 23.35
CA THR A 457 -8.84 -5.66 22.84
C THR A 457 -8.44 -4.62 23.87
N ARG A 458 -7.14 -4.47 24.07
CA ARG A 458 -6.58 -3.31 24.77
C ARG A 458 -5.80 -2.48 23.76
N LEU A 459 -6.15 -1.21 23.69
CA LEU A 459 -5.44 -0.20 22.90
C LEU A 459 -4.38 0.44 23.79
N TRP A 460 -3.30 0.93 23.20
CA TRP A 460 -2.31 1.81 23.84
C TRP A 460 -1.77 2.80 22.83
N PHE A 461 -1.55 4.04 23.25
CA PHE A 461 -0.59 4.90 22.55
C PHE A 461 0.81 4.60 23.09
N GLY A 462 1.83 4.80 22.27
CA GLY A 462 3.22 4.66 22.65
C GLY A 462 4.16 5.24 21.60
N PRO A 463 5.47 5.16 21.83
CA PRO A 463 6.47 5.65 20.90
C PRO A 463 6.44 4.83 19.60
N GLN A 464 6.64 5.54 18.49
CA GLN A 464 6.74 4.96 17.16
C GLN A 464 8.21 4.81 16.77
N ASP A 465 8.63 3.62 16.39
CA ASP A 465 10.05 3.31 16.08
C ASP A 465 10.57 4.09 14.88
N LYS A 466 9.73 4.27 13.85
CA LYS A 466 10.05 5.15 12.71
C LYS A 466 10.07 6.65 13.07
N GLY A 467 9.64 6.99 14.28
CA GLY A 467 9.41 8.34 14.78
C GLY A 467 10.67 9.08 15.27
N PHE A 468 11.73 8.34 15.60
CA PHE A 468 12.96 8.92 16.18
C PHE A 468 14.20 8.08 15.89
N GLN A 469 15.38 8.68 16.03
CA GLN A 469 16.68 8.02 15.85
C GLN A 469 17.76 8.62 16.76
N ILE A 470 18.67 7.76 17.23
CA ILE A 470 19.86 8.20 17.98
C ILE A 470 21.04 8.33 17.00
N SER A 471 21.80 9.42 17.08
CA SER A 471 22.98 9.67 16.25
C SER A 471 24.14 10.29 17.02
N GLY A 472 25.27 10.52 16.33
CA GLY A 472 26.41 11.28 16.87
C GLY A 472 27.11 10.64 18.07
N ALA A 473 27.31 9.32 18.05
CA ALA A 473 27.83 8.50 19.15
C ALA A 473 27.02 8.67 20.45
N ASP A 474 25.71 8.44 20.34
CA ASP A 474 24.72 8.52 21.42
C ASP A 474 24.55 9.92 22.03
N LYS A 475 24.96 10.97 21.30
CA LYS A 475 24.87 12.36 21.76
C LYS A 475 23.76 13.14 21.11
N SER A 476 23.08 12.59 20.11
CA SER A 476 21.97 13.26 19.43
C SER A 476 20.74 12.37 19.36
N LEU A 477 19.57 12.99 19.51
CA LEU A 477 18.26 12.40 19.34
C LEU A 477 17.51 13.24 18.29
N LEU A 478 17.03 12.58 17.25
CA LEU A 478 16.38 13.17 16.09
C LEU A 478 14.94 12.66 16.02
N PHE A 479 14.00 13.52 15.65
CA PHE A 479 12.59 13.14 15.53
C PHE A 479 12.08 13.42 14.11
N SER A 480 11.22 12.55 13.60
CA SER A 480 10.31 12.91 12.52
C SER A 480 9.11 13.66 13.08
N ARG A 481 8.24 14.12 12.19
CA ARG A 481 7.00 14.81 12.55
C ARG A 481 6.15 14.02 13.57
N ASN A 482 5.88 12.75 13.29
CA ASN A 482 5.14 11.87 14.18
C ASN A 482 6.11 10.95 14.93
N ALA A 483 5.92 10.86 16.25
CA ALA A 483 6.64 9.97 17.15
C ALA A 483 5.69 9.10 18.01
N THR A 484 4.38 9.23 17.79
CA THR A 484 3.35 8.46 18.47
C THR A 484 2.72 7.44 17.52
N ARG A 485 2.46 6.24 18.03
CA ARG A 485 1.60 5.23 17.40
C ARG A 485 0.57 4.73 18.40
N ILE A 486 -0.48 4.10 17.88
CA ILE A 486 -1.40 3.24 18.58
C ILE A 486 -0.98 1.78 18.34
N TYR A 487 -1.05 0.93 19.35
CA TYR A 487 -0.93 -0.50 19.20
C TYR A 487 -1.97 -1.20 20.06
N ALA A 488 -2.20 -2.49 19.80
CA ALA A 488 -3.09 -3.28 20.61
C ALA A 488 -2.65 -4.73 20.76
N ALA A 489 -3.23 -5.33 21.77
CA ALA A 489 -3.25 -6.75 21.99
C ALA A 489 -4.70 -7.17 22.18
N SER A 490 -5.03 -8.35 21.69
CA SER A 490 -6.35 -8.93 21.83
C SER A 490 -6.29 -10.20 22.66
N SER A 491 -7.32 -10.44 23.44
CA SER A 491 -7.41 -11.60 24.32
C SER A 491 -8.79 -12.25 24.21
N ASN A 492 -8.87 -13.48 24.71
CA ASN A 492 -10.17 -14.06 25.04
C ASN A 492 -10.66 -13.42 26.35
N PRO A 493 -11.86 -12.82 26.41
CA PRO A 493 -12.43 -12.26 27.65
C PRO A 493 -12.45 -13.25 28.82
N LEU A 494 -12.56 -14.54 28.51
CA LEU A 494 -12.65 -15.63 29.48
C LEU A 494 -11.27 -16.09 29.99
N GLN A 495 -10.19 -15.61 29.39
CA GLN A 495 -8.80 -15.86 29.77
C GLN A 495 -8.06 -14.53 29.97
N PRO A 496 -8.46 -13.72 30.98
CA PRO A 496 -7.86 -12.41 31.20
C PRO A 496 -6.36 -12.56 31.51
N GLY A 497 -5.55 -11.68 30.92
CA GLY A 497 -4.08 -11.68 31.06
C GLY A 497 -3.34 -12.50 30.01
N GLU A 498 -4.02 -13.33 29.21
CA GLU A 498 -3.44 -14.03 28.06
C GLU A 498 -3.63 -13.21 26.78
N GLU A 499 -2.83 -12.16 26.64
CA GLU A 499 -2.85 -11.27 25.49
C GLU A 499 -2.09 -11.86 24.29
N THR A 500 -2.65 -11.67 23.10
CA THR A 500 -2.06 -12.08 21.81
C THR A 500 -1.99 -10.88 20.87
N THR A 501 -1.42 -11.06 19.68
CA THR A 501 -1.46 -10.04 18.62
C THR A 501 -2.89 -9.55 18.38
N ALA A 502 -3.05 -8.26 18.08
CA ALA A 502 -4.35 -7.69 17.77
C ALA A 502 -5.15 -8.56 16.77
N SER A 503 -6.45 -8.73 17.06
CA SER A 503 -7.37 -9.42 16.16
C SER A 503 -7.50 -8.65 14.84
N ALA A 504 -7.90 -9.32 13.76
CA ALA A 504 -8.05 -8.69 12.44
C ALA A 504 -8.88 -7.40 12.46
N ARG A 505 -9.95 -7.36 13.28
CA ARG A 505 -10.76 -6.16 13.53
C ARG A 505 -9.94 -5.01 14.12
N SER A 506 -9.28 -5.29 15.24
CA SER A 506 -8.53 -4.29 15.98
C SER A 506 -7.31 -3.82 15.19
N ALA A 507 -6.62 -4.73 14.51
CA ALA A 507 -5.53 -4.43 13.60
C ALA A 507 -5.96 -3.51 12.45
N ALA A 508 -7.14 -3.71 11.86
CA ALA A 508 -7.66 -2.84 10.80
C ALA A 508 -7.95 -1.42 11.30
N PHE A 509 -8.60 -1.27 12.46
CA PHE A 509 -8.88 0.04 13.06
C PHE A 509 -7.59 0.80 13.39
N ILE A 510 -6.65 0.12 14.06
CA ILE A 510 -5.40 0.72 14.55
C ILE A 510 -4.43 1.00 13.41
N GLY A 511 -4.34 0.09 12.44
CA GLY A 511 -3.54 0.25 11.23
C GLY A 511 -3.95 1.54 10.53
N TRP A 512 -5.23 1.67 10.21
CA TRP A 512 -5.76 2.89 9.59
C TRP A 512 -5.46 4.14 10.44
N TRP A 513 -5.69 4.10 11.76
CA TRP A 513 -5.38 5.26 12.61
C TRP A 513 -3.90 5.66 12.54
N ASN A 514 -2.99 4.69 12.69
CA ASN A 514 -1.55 4.96 12.64
C ASN A 514 -1.11 5.55 11.30
N ASP A 515 -1.68 5.02 10.24
CA ASP A 515 -1.43 5.44 8.88
C ASP A 515 -1.91 6.89 8.65
N HIS A 516 -3.00 7.28 9.30
CA HIS A 516 -3.61 8.62 9.18
C HIS A 516 -3.49 9.49 10.44
N TYR A 517 -2.49 9.23 11.30
CA TYR A 517 -2.36 9.90 12.60
C TYR A 517 -2.32 11.43 12.49
N GLU A 518 -1.64 11.94 11.46
CA GLU A 518 -1.55 13.40 11.27
C GLU A 518 -2.92 14.01 11.00
N GLU A 519 -3.73 13.42 10.13
CA GLU A 519 -5.06 13.91 9.77
C GLU A 519 -5.96 13.93 11.00
N VAL A 520 -5.88 12.86 11.81
CA VAL A 520 -6.58 12.78 13.09
C VAL A 520 -6.12 13.88 14.06
N ALA A 521 -4.81 14.14 14.13
CA ALA A 521 -4.25 15.18 14.99
C ALA A 521 -4.59 16.60 14.53
N VAL A 522 -4.73 16.84 13.21
CA VAL A 522 -5.23 18.12 12.68
C VAL A 522 -6.67 18.35 13.14
N TYR A 523 -7.49 17.31 13.10
CA TYR A 523 -8.89 17.39 13.51
C TYR A 523 -9.04 17.57 15.03
N GLU A 524 -8.32 16.78 15.83
CA GLU A 524 -8.28 16.87 17.29
C GLU A 524 -6.85 17.21 17.79
N PRO A 525 -6.57 18.51 18.05
CA PRO A 525 -5.23 18.97 18.42
C PRO A 525 -4.68 18.40 19.73
N GLU A 526 -5.48 17.78 20.60
CA GLU A 526 -4.89 17.08 21.75
C GLU A 526 -4.06 15.85 21.33
N TYR A 527 -4.27 15.27 20.13
CA TYR A 527 -3.34 14.26 19.59
C TYR A 527 -2.02 14.89 19.12
N GLU A 528 -2.01 16.13 18.61
CA GLU A 528 -0.75 16.85 18.38
C GLU A 528 0.01 17.05 19.69
N ARG A 529 -0.73 17.42 20.75
CA ARG A 529 -0.17 17.58 22.08
C ARG A 529 0.36 16.27 22.66
N LEU A 530 -0.36 15.16 22.45
CA LEU A 530 0.10 13.82 22.80
C LEU A 530 1.41 13.46 22.08
N ASN A 531 1.53 13.80 20.79
CA ASN A 531 2.77 13.63 20.03
C ASN A 531 3.94 14.41 20.63
N GLN A 532 3.72 15.66 21.08
CA GLN A 532 4.76 16.39 21.81
C GLN A 532 5.09 15.74 23.16
N ILE A 533 4.10 15.35 23.95
CA ILE A 533 4.32 14.62 25.22
C ILE A 533 5.20 13.38 24.96
N MET A 534 4.96 12.66 23.87
CA MET A 534 5.76 11.50 23.47
C MET A 534 7.20 11.86 23.09
N LYS A 535 7.43 12.94 22.33
CA LYS A 535 8.81 13.38 22.00
C LYS A 535 9.59 13.83 23.23
N TRP A 536 8.93 14.54 24.14
CA TRP A 536 9.57 14.98 25.38
C TRP A 536 9.81 13.83 26.35
N SER A 537 8.92 12.83 26.44
CA SER A 537 9.19 11.61 27.20
C SER A 537 10.38 10.84 26.61
N LEU A 538 10.45 10.68 25.29
CA LEU A 538 11.60 10.08 24.60
C LEU A 538 12.91 10.82 24.91
N LEU A 539 12.91 12.16 24.90
CA LEU A 539 14.08 12.96 25.25
C LEU A 539 14.52 12.72 26.70
N ILE A 540 13.59 12.71 27.65
CA ILE A 540 13.86 12.51 29.07
C ILE A 540 14.39 11.09 29.31
N SER A 541 13.74 10.07 28.75
CA SER A 541 14.15 8.67 28.87
C SER A 541 15.52 8.43 28.23
N TRP A 542 15.83 9.06 27.09
CA TRP A 542 17.17 9.03 26.50
C TRP A 542 18.24 9.64 27.43
N LEU A 543 17.95 10.78 28.07
CA LEU A 543 18.86 11.39 29.04
C LEU A 543 19.01 10.55 30.30
N ASN A 544 17.94 9.93 30.78
CA ASN A 544 17.98 9.04 31.94
C ASN A 544 18.87 7.82 31.66
N ASN A 545 18.66 7.15 30.52
CA ASN A 545 19.47 6.02 30.08
C ASN A 545 20.96 6.38 29.92
N ALA A 546 21.27 7.62 29.54
CA ALA A 546 22.64 8.12 29.45
C ALA A 546 23.24 8.56 30.80
N GLU A 547 22.51 8.47 31.92
CA GLU A 547 22.84 9.03 33.24
C GLU A 547 23.05 10.57 33.21
N ARG A 548 22.27 11.28 32.40
CA ARG A 548 22.40 12.73 32.13
C ARG A 548 21.10 13.51 32.36
N SER A 549 20.27 13.02 33.26
CA SER A 549 19.06 13.72 33.70
C SER A 549 19.36 15.05 34.42
N ASP A 550 20.59 15.23 34.90
CA ASP A 550 21.11 16.48 35.49
C ASP A 550 20.95 17.68 34.55
N ARG A 551 20.93 17.44 33.23
CA ARG A 551 20.75 18.48 32.21
C ARG A 551 19.39 19.18 32.27
N LEU A 552 18.40 18.56 32.90
CA LEU A 552 17.05 19.09 33.08
C LEU A 552 16.68 19.27 34.56
N GLU A 553 17.65 19.22 35.49
CA GLU A 553 17.38 19.28 36.93
C GLU A 553 16.66 20.57 37.37
N PHE A 554 16.79 21.66 36.60
CA PHE A 554 16.06 22.90 36.84
C PHE A 554 14.53 22.75 36.73
N LEU A 555 14.02 21.68 36.09
CA LEU A 555 12.58 21.36 36.03
C LEU A 555 12.02 20.93 37.40
N LYS A 556 12.88 20.54 38.34
CA LYS A 556 12.49 20.21 39.72
C LYS A 556 11.84 21.38 40.45
N GLU A 557 12.21 22.61 40.11
CA GLU A 557 11.72 23.83 40.77
C GLU A 557 10.39 24.33 40.17
N VAL A 558 10.02 23.83 38.98
CA VAL A 558 8.78 24.21 38.30
C VAL A 558 7.59 23.67 39.07
N GLN A 559 6.65 24.56 39.43
CA GLN A 559 5.44 24.18 40.13
C GLN A 559 4.44 23.56 39.14
N VAL A 560 4.21 22.26 39.27
CA VAL A 560 3.22 21.53 38.49
C VAL A 560 1.90 21.48 39.27
N GLN A 561 0.81 21.91 38.65
CA GLN A 561 -0.53 21.75 39.20
C GLN A 561 -0.91 20.26 39.18
N ARG A 562 -1.39 19.73 40.31
CA ARG A 562 -1.65 18.29 40.56
C ARG A 562 -3.04 18.02 41.15
N ASP A 563 -3.96 18.96 40.98
CA ASP A 563 -5.32 18.92 41.55
C ASP A 563 -6.42 18.88 40.47
N ALA A 564 -6.05 18.67 39.21
CA ALA A 564 -7.04 18.49 38.15
C ALA A 564 -7.82 17.19 38.39
N TRP A 565 -9.11 17.24 38.05
CA TRP A 565 -10.01 16.10 38.06
C TRP A 565 -10.69 16.06 36.70
N PHE A 566 -10.60 14.94 35.98
CA PHE A 566 -10.91 14.91 34.54
C PHE A 566 -12.28 15.51 34.17
N PRO A 567 -13.42 15.17 34.82
CA PRO A 567 -14.70 15.80 34.52
C PRO A 567 -14.70 17.33 34.59
N ASN A 568 -14.01 17.89 35.60
CA ASN A 568 -13.90 19.33 35.77
C ASN A 568 -12.96 19.94 34.73
N TRP A 569 -11.86 19.25 34.42
CA TRP A 569 -10.93 19.65 33.39
C TRP A 569 -11.58 19.66 32.00
N ALA A 570 -12.27 18.58 31.61
CA ALA A 570 -12.94 18.47 30.31
C ALA A 570 -13.98 19.57 30.15
N LYS A 571 -14.76 19.85 31.19
CA LYS A 571 -15.74 20.95 31.22
C LYS A 571 -15.09 22.32 31.10
N ALA A 572 -14.00 22.58 31.82
CA ALA A 572 -13.27 23.84 31.72
C ALA A 572 -12.63 24.06 30.34
N ASN A 573 -12.43 22.98 29.59
CA ASN A 573 -11.81 22.96 28.28
C ASN A 573 -12.81 22.63 27.15
N GLN A 574 -14.12 22.63 27.40
CA GLN A 574 -15.10 22.15 26.43
C GLN A 574 -15.07 22.90 25.08
N ASP A 575 -14.70 24.17 25.07
CA ASP A 575 -14.65 24.98 23.84
C ASP A 575 -13.58 24.50 22.85
N ARG A 576 -12.50 23.87 23.34
CA ARG A 576 -11.34 23.47 22.53
C ARG A 576 -11.25 21.98 22.20
N LEU A 577 -12.02 21.13 22.87
CA LEU A 577 -12.05 19.67 22.63
C LEU A 577 -13.09 19.34 21.56
N GLN A 578 -12.84 18.42 20.63
CA GLN A 578 -13.85 18.10 19.60
C GLN A 578 -15.05 17.34 20.18
N PHE A 579 -14.80 16.41 21.11
CA PHE A 579 -15.88 15.71 21.80
C PHE A 579 -16.61 16.62 22.80
N LYS A 580 -17.94 16.72 22.68
CA LYS A 580 -18.76 17.65 23.47
C LYS A 580 -19.67 16.99 24.51
N ALA A 581 -19.94 15.69 24.40
CA ALA A 581 -20.95 14.98 25.19
C ALA A 581 -20.41 14.43 26.54
N TRP A 582 -19.52 15.15 27.22
CA TRP A 582 -18.89 14.67 28.47
C TRP A 582 -19.88 14.34 29.58
N ASP A 583 -20.98 15.06 29.66
CA ASP A 583 -22.01 14.83 30.67
C ASP A 583 -22.74 13.48 30.49
N SER A 584 -22.68 12.85 29.31
CA SER A 584 -23.33 11.54 29.07
C SER A 584 -22.49 10.36 29.54
N VAL A 585 -21.19 10.57 29.79
CA VAL A 585 -20.24 9.51 30.16
C VAL A 585 -20.53 8.94 31.55
N GLY A 586 -21.08 9.77 32.45
CA GLY A 586 -21.55 9.32 33.76
C GLY A 586 -20.44 9.01 34.77
N PHE A 587 -19.38 9.82 34.83
CA PHE A 587 -18.31 9.69 35.84
C PHE A 587 -18.86 9.59 37.27
N TYR A 588 -18.27 8.69 38.07
CA TYR A 588 -18.59 8.57 39.48
C TYR A 588 -17.93 9.68 40.31
N GLU A 589 -18.48 9.94 41.49
CA GLU A 589 -17.94 10.93 42.42
C GLU A 589 -16.56 10.48 42.97
N PRO A 590 -15.66 11.42 43.33
CA PRO A 590 -14.37 11.09 43.93
C PRO A 590 -14.50 10.17 45.16
N GLY A 591 -13.68 9.11 45.23
CA GLY A 591 -13.75 8.13 46.32
C GLY A 591 -14.75 7.00 46.09
N TYR A 592 -15.38 6.90 44.92
CA TYR A 592 -16.28 5.81 44.57
C TYR A 592 -15.61 4.45 44.83
N LEU A 593 -16.21 3.63 45.70
CA LEU A 593 -15.66 2.33 46.15
C LEU A 593 -14.20 2.39 46.64
N GLY A 594 -13.77 3.52 47.19
CA GLY A 594 -12.40 3.70 47.71
C GLY A 594 -11.36 4.03 46.65
N THR A 595 -11.75 4.21 45.39
CA THR A 595 -10.85 4.66 44.32
C THR A 595 -10.29 6.05 44.60
N THR A 596 -9.02 6.26 44.28
CA THR A 596 -8.33 7.56 44.46
C THR A 596 -8.24 8.37 43.17
N THR A 597 -8.66 7.80 42.05
CA THR A 597 -8.60 8.32 40.68
C THR A 597 -9.99 8.32 40.06
N GLU A 598 -10.14 8.91 38.88
CA GLU A 598 -11.43 8.97 38.19
C GLU A 598 -11.97 7.57 37.91
N ALA A 599 -13.23 7.36 38.28
CA ALA A 599 -13.96 6.12 38.02
C ALA A 599 -15.19 6.42 37.17
N MET A 600 -15.56 5.49 36.30
CA MET A 600 -16.69 5.61 35.38
C MET A 600 -17.25 4.25 35.00
N PRO A 601 -18.50 4.17 34.50
CA PRO A 601 -19.04 2.92 33.97
C PRO A 601 -18.16 2.30 32.88
N ILE A 602 -18.30 1.00 32.66
CA ILE A 602 -17.83 0.39 31.41
C ILE A 602 -18.62 1.02 30.26
N LEU A 603 -17.88 1.43 29.23
CA LEU A 603 -18.49 2.00 28.03
C LEU A 603 -18.69 0.91 27.01
N PHE A 604 -19.84 0.97 26.38
CA PHE A 604 -20.30 0.00 25.40
C PHE A 604 -20.69 0.77 24.13
N SER A 605 -20.38 0.22 22.96
CA SER A 605 -20.94 0.70 21.70
C SER A 605 -22.44 0.44 21.67
N GLU A 606 -23.17 1.11 20.78
CA GLU A 606 -24.51 0.63 20.41
C GLU A 606 -24.41 -0.84 19.98
N SER A 607 -25.38 -1.67 20.36
CA SER A 607 -25.38 -3.06 19.92
C SER A 607 -25.49 -3.11 18.40
N PHE A 608 -24.67 -3.96 17.79
CA PHE A 608 -24.67 -4.18 16.35
C PHE A 608 -24.59 -5.68 16.09
N SER A 609 -25.12 -6.11 14.95
CA SER A 609 -25.07 -7.51 14.54
C SER A 609 -23.74 -7.79 13.83
N PHE A 610 -23.07 -8.88 14.20
CA PHE A 610 -21.85 -9.34 13.55
C PHE A 610 -22.03 -10.78 13.09
N PHE A 611 -21.96 -11.02 11.77
CA PHE A 611 -22.20 -12.33 11.17
C PHE A 611 -23.48 -13.02 11.67
N GLY A 612 -24.53 -12.24 11.99
CA GLY A 612 -25.80 -12.73 12.52
C GLY A 612 -25.88 -12.83 14.05
N GLU A 613 -24.78 -12.66 14.78
CA GLU A 613 -24.74 -12.69 16.26
C GLU A 613 -24.97 -11.27 16.84
N PRO A 614 -25.82 -11.10 17.87
CA PRO A 614 -26.03 -9.82 18.55
C PRO A 614 -24.94 -9.51 19.62
N ASP A 615 -24.91 -8.25 20.07
CA ASP A 615 -24.29 -7.76 21.33
C ASP A 615 -22.75 -7.87 21.49
N TRP A 616 -21.99 -7.04 20.75
CA TRP A 616 -20.52 -6.91 20.85
C TRP A 616 -20.05 -5.55 21.39
N TYR A 617 -18.91 -5.52 22.09
CA TYR A 617 -18.33 -4.32 22.74
C TYR A 617 -16.78 -4.20 22.62
N VAL A 618 -16.19 -3.03 22.91
CA VAL A 618 -14.72 -2.74 22.81
C VAL A 618 -14.20 -1.91 24.03
N TYR A 619 -12.96 -2.14 24.51
CA TYR A 619 -12.30 -1.36 25.60
C TYR A 619 -10.77 -1.11 25.34
N GLY A 620 -9.97 -0.42 26.21
CA GLY A 620 -8.53 -0.07 25.95
C GLY A 620 -7.76 0.76 27.03
N GLY A 621 -6.55 1.33 26.76
CA GLY A 621 -5.69 2.17 27.64
C GLY A 621 -4.54 2.97 26.91
N VAL A 622 -3.51 3.52 27.59
CA VAL A 622 -2.32 4.26 27.03
C VAL A 622 -0.99 3.89 27.73
N SER A 623 0.17 4.13 27.13
CA SER A 623 1.48 4.01 27.81
C SER A 623 2.48 5.05 27.28
N LEU A 624 3.43 5.55 28.08
CA LEU A 624 4.53 6.39 27.56
C LEU A 624 5.80 5.56 27.39
N ALA A 625 6.79 6.14 26.72
CA ALA A 625 8.10 5.51 26.49
C ALA A 625 8.83 5.22 27.80
N ASP A 626 9.36 4.00 27.96
CA ASP A 626 10.18 3.60 29.09
C ASP A 626 11.69 3.57 28.76
N GLU A 627 12.53 3.36 29.77
CA GLU A 627 13.99 3.27 29.58
C GLU A 627 14.40 2.04 28.76
N ALA A 628 13.61 0.95 28.81
CA ALA A 628 13.89 -0.29 28.09
C ALA A 628 13.85 -0.09 26.56
N LEU A 629 13.06 0.86 26.06
CA LEU A 629 13.03 1.25 24.64
C LEU A 629 14.40 1.62 24.06
N PHE A 630 15.30 2.19 24.88
CA PHE A 630 16.64 2.59 24.47
C PHE A 630 17.68 1.48 24.66
N GLN A 631 17.37 0.44 25.43
CA GLN A 631 18.23 -0.72 25.64
C GLN A 631 18.25 -1.56 24.36
N GLY A 632 19.30 -1.39 23.55
CA GLY A 632 19.50 -2.12 22.30
C GLY A 632 19.50 -1.24 21.04
N ARG A 633 19.04 0.02 21.14
CA ARG A 633 19.15 0.97 20.02
C ARG A 633 20.56 1.52 19.89
N LYS A 634 21.27 1.10 18.84
CA LYS A 634 22.61 1.60 18.51
C LYS A 634 22.52 2.94 17.76
N ALA A 635 23.37 3.91 18.08
CA ALA A 635 23.49 5.13 17.27
C ALA A 635 24.03 4.85 15.86
N LEU A 636 23.55 5.64 14.89
CA LEU A 636 23.91 5.56 13.46
C LEU A 636 25.41 5.65 13.18
N SER A 637 26.17 6.38 14.00
CA SER A 637 27.59 6.70 13.77
C SER A 637 28.56 5.52 13.95
N SER A 638 28.11 4.28 13.80
CA SER A 638 28.84 3.07 14.16
C SER A 638 28.62 1.88 13.20
N VAL A 639 28.18 2.15 11.97
CA VAL A 639 27.73 1.15 11.00
C VAL A 639 28.49 1.35 9.69
N ASP A 640 29.62 0.66 9.55
CA ASP A 640 30.45 0.72 8.33
C ASP A 640 29.97 -0.25 7.24
N ASP A 641 29.11 -1.21 7.59
CA ASP A 641 28.76 -2.37 6.74
C ASP A 641 27.43 -2.23 5.97
N LEU A 642 26.75 -1.07 6.07
CA LEU A 642 25.49 -0.78 5.36
C LEU A 642 25.61 0.54 4.60
N ASP A 643 25.17 0.56 3.35
CA ASP A 643 25.14 1.78 2.54
C ASP A 643 24.12 2.79 3.12
N THR A 644 24.47 4.07 3.10
CA THR A 644 23.60 5.17 3.54
C THR A 644 22.25 5.21 2.79
N LEU A 645 22.19 4.70 1.55
CA LEU A 645 20.93 4.57 0.80
C LEU A 645 19.89 3.71 1.53
N ALA A 646 20.35 2.69 2.24
CA ALA A 646 19.50 1.76 2.98
C ALA A 646 19.20 2.22 4.42
N TYR A 647 19.71 3.37 4.88
CA TYR A 647 19.48 3.81 6.26
C TYR A 647 18.00 4.12 6.51
N ARG A 648 17.48 3.59 7.61
CA ARG A 648 16.14 3.84 8.16
C ARG A 648 16.17 3.81 9.67
N SER A 649 15.37 4.62 10.35
CA SER A 649 15.31 4.58 11.82
C SER A 649 14.65 3.32 12.40
N THR A 650 14.03 2.49 11.56
CA THR A 650 13.40 1.22 11.96
C THR A 650 14.39 0.06 12.04
N ILE A 651 15.60 0.20 11.50
CA ILE A 651 16.61 -0.87 11.49
C ILE A 651 17.16 -1.07 12.90
N ASP A 652 17.24 -2.33 13.35
CA ASP A 652 18.11 -2.69 14.46
C ASP A 652 19.55 -2.78 13.94
N TYR A 653 20.29 -1.68 14.04
CA TYR A 653 21.66 -1.59 13.55
C TYR A 653 22.64 -2.56 14.26
N SER A 654 22.23 -3.21 15.35
CA SER A 654 23.02 -4.26 16.00
C SER A 654 22.90 -5.62 15.30
N SER A 655 21.87 -5.80 14.49
CA SER A 655 21.58 -7.04 13.74
C SER A 655 22.29 -7.13 12.38
N ILE A 656 22.93 -6.04 11.93
CA ILE A 656 23.55 -5.96 10.61
C ILE A 656 24.68 -6.98 10.49
N ASN A 657 24.63 -7.77 9.42
CA ASN A 657 25.62 -8.77 9.09
C ASN A 657 25.88 -8.75 7.57
N ALA A 658 27.09 -8.37 7.18
CA ALA A 658 27.55 -8.38 5.80
C ALA A 658 28.44 -9.62 5.54
N VAL A 659 28.02 -10.49 4.61
CA VAL A 659 28.76 -11.68 4.20
C VAL A 659 28.63 -11.85 2.69
N ASP A 660 29.75 -11.97 1.97
CA ASP A 660 29.80 -12.33 0.54
C ASP A 660 28.81 -11.54 -0.35
N ASP A 661 28.94 -10.20 -0.37
CA ASP A 661 28.09 -9.27 -1.14
C ASP A 661 26.59 -9.29 -0.78
N GLN A 662 26.25 -9.87 0.38
CA GLN A 662 24.90 -9.85 0.95
C GLN A 662 24.91 -9.07 2.26
N VAL A 663 23.90 -8.23 2.46
CA VAL A 663 23.68 -7.52 3.74
C VAL A 663 22.38 -8.01 4.34
N ARG A 664 22.44 -8.48 5.60
CA ARG A 664 21.28 -8.95 6.35
C ARG A 664 21.07 -8.08 7.58
N PHE A 665 19.83 -7.80 7.92
CA PHE A 665 19.47 -7.10 9.15
C PHE A 665 18.02 -7.37 9.52
N THR A 666 17.65 -7.05 10.75
CA THR A 666 16.28 -7.02 11.24
C THR A 666 15.86 -5.61 11.58
N THR A 667 14.57 -5.32 11.48
CA THR A 667 13.98 -4.11 12.04
C THR A 667 13.72 -4.29 13.54
N LEU A 668 13.46 -3.19 14.24
CA LEU A 668 13.08 -3.18 15.66
C LEU A 668 11.74 -3.90 15.92
N GLU A 669 10.88 -4.00 14.90
CA GLU A 669 9.64 -4.78 14.95
C GLU A 669 9.85 -6.27 14.65
N GLY A 670 11.06 -6.66 14.22
CA GLY A 670 11.49 -8.05 14.01
C GLY A 670 11.38 -8.56 12.57
N THR A 671 11.00 -7.72 11.60
CA THR A 671 11.05 -8.08 10.17
C THR A 671 12.50 -8.21 9.71
N ALA A 672 12.85 -9.34 9.11
CA ALA A 672 14.17 -9.63 8.57
C ALA A 672 14.26 -9.21 7.10
N TYR A 673 15.40 -8.62 6.72
CA TYR A 673 15.73 -8.25 5.35
C TYR A 673 17.08 -8.83 4.93
N GLN A 674 17.18 -9.17 3.66
CA GLN A 674 18.40 -9.59 3.00
C GLN A 674 18.53 -8.91 1.64
N LEU A 675 19.58 -8.11 1.46
CA LEU A 675 19.89 -7.41 0.22
C LEU A 675 20.94 -8.20 -0.57
N PHE A 676 20.71 -8.36 -1.88
CA PHE A 676 21.57 -9.10 -2.79
C PHE A 676 22.05 -8.20 -3.93
N ASP A 677 23.37 -8.16 -4.11
CA ASP A 677 24.01 -7.54 -5.26
C ASP A 677 24.26 -8.60 -6.33
N GLU A 678 23.36 -8.76 -7.30
CA GLU A 678 23.55 -9.77 -8.35
C GLU A 678 24.40 -9.25 -9.50
N GLN A 679 23.97 -8.13 -10.11
CA GLN A 679 24.59 -7.50 -11.29
C GLN A 679 24.35 -5.98 -11.28
N PRO A 680 25.08 -5.18 -12.07
CA PRO A 680 24.86 -3.72 -12.12
C PRO A 680 23.42 -3.30 -12.49
N THR A 681 22.72 -4.14 -13.26
CA THR A 681 21.36 -3.90 -13.75
C THR A 681 20.30 -4.75 -13.06
N LEU A 682 20.68 -5.60 -12.09
CA LEU A 682 19.77 -6.48 -11.36
C LEU A 682 20.21 -6.60 -9.89
N ALA A 683 19.33 -6.26 -8.98
CA ALA A 683 19.52 -6.46 -7.55
C ALA A 683 18.25 -7.03 -6.93
N SER A 684 18.38 -7.70 -5.79
CA SER A 684 17.22 -8.33 -5.14
C SER A 684 17.16 -8.00 -3.65
N VAL A 685 15.95 -8.06 -3.10
CA VAL A 685 15.71 -7.99 -1.65
C VAL A 685 14.75 -9.09 -1.24
N ALA A 686 15.13 -9.86 -0.23
CA ALA A 686 14.22 -10.76 0.47
C ALA A 686 13.79 -10.15 1.80
N ALA A 687 12.51 -10.30 2.16
CA ALA A 687 11.93 -9.80 3.38
C ALA A 687 11.03 -10.86 4.02
N GLN A 688 11.12 -11.04 5.34
CA GLN A 688 10.28 -11.98 6.09
C GLN A 688 9.80 -11.34 7.39
N ALA A 689 8.49 -11.41 7.65
CA ALA A 689 7.94 -10.85 8.88
C ALA A 689 8.33 -11.71 10.10
N LYS A 690 8.34 -11.09 11.28
CA LYS A 690 8.59 -11.78 12.56
C LYS A 690 7.75 -13.05 12.70
N GLU A 691 8.33 -14.10 13.27
CA GLU A 691 7.61 -15.35 13.56
C GLU A 691 6.31 -15.09 14.34
N GLY A 692 5.21 -15.71 13.91
CA GLY A 692 3.88 -15.50 14.48
C GLY A 692 3.10 -14.30 13.92
N SER A 693 3.72 -13.44 13.09
CA SER A 693 3.02 -12.36 12.41
C SER A 693 1.94 -12.87 11.46
N LYS A 694 0.81 -12.16 11.42
CA LYS A 694 -0.32 -12.44 10.55
C LYS A 694 -0.32 -11.48 9.38
N LEU A 695 -0.17 -11.99 8.16
CA LEU A 695 -0.15 -11.18 6.94
C LEU A 695 -1.58 -10.98 6.41
N ARG A 696 -2.31 -10.06 7.04
CA ARG A 696 -3.74 -9.83 6.77
C ARG A 696 -3.94 -8.76 5.70
N GLY A 697 -4.64 -9.11 4.64
CA GLY A 697 -5.29 -8.18 3.72
C GLY A 697 -6.78 -8.04 4.03
N ARG A 698 -7.45 -7.12 3.34
CA ARG A 698 -8.88 -6.85 3.54
C ARG A 698 -9.78 -8.07 3.25
N LEU A 699 -9.42 -8.82 2.21
CA LEU A 699 -10.18 -9.96 1.70
C LEU A 699 -9.43 -11.30 1.77
N SER A 700 -8.13 -11.25 2.04
CA SER A 700 -7.25 -12.40 2.00
C SER A 700 -6.22 -12.35 3.12
N GLU A 701 -5.70 -13.49 3.53
CA GLU A 701 -4.52 -13.60 4.40
C GLU A 701 -3.49 -14.50 3.71
N LEU A 702 -2.21 -14.12 3.81
CA LEU A 702 -1.08 -14.93 3.38
C LEU A 702 -0.41 -15.63 4.57
N ALA A 703 0.16 -16.80 4.31
CA ALA A 703 1.12 -17.41 5.22
C ALA A 703 2.34 -16.47 5.39
N ASN A 704 3.00 -16.53 6.54
CA ASN A 704 4.23 -15.78 6.78
C ASN A 704 5.43 -16.41 6.03
N LEU A 705 5.43 -16.21 4.71
CA LEU A 705 6.43 -16.69 3.77
C LEU A 705 7.42 -15.56 3.44
N GLU A 706 8.54 -15.92 2.81
CA GLU A 706 9.54 -14.95 2.38
C GLU A 706 9.02 -14.19 1.15
N PHE A 707 9.17 -12.87 1.14
CA PHE A 707 8.89 -12.02 -0.02
C PHE A 707 10.20 -11.69 -0.71
N VAL A 708 10.35 -12.04 -1.98
CA VAL A 708 11.53 -11.69 -2.77
C VAL A 708 11.16 -10.66 -3.81
N ARG A 709 11.98 -9.63 -3.98
CA ARG A 709 11.79 -8.62 -5.03
C ARG A 709 13.05 -8.48 -5.85
N ASP A 710 12.87 -8.52 -7.16
CA ASP A 710 13.93 -8.32 -8.14
C ASP A 710 13.76 -6.94 -8.78
N VAL A 711 14.77 -6.10 -8.63
CA VAL A 711 14.86 -4.75 -9.16
C VAL A 711 15.75 -4.77 -10.39
N ALA A 712 15.16 -4.62 -11.57
CA ALA A 712 15.85 -4.62 -12.84
C ALA A 712 15.78 -3.25 -13.52
N LEU A 713 16.94 -2.68 -13.84
CA LEU A 713 17.04 -1.49 -14.68
C LEU A 713 17.28 -1.89 -16.13
N THR A 714 16.51 -1.28 -17.02
CA THR A 714 16.56 -1.51 -18.48
C THR A 714 16.65 -0.18 -19.20
N ASP A 715 17.03 -0.20 -20.48
CA ASP A 715 17.03 1.01 -21.31
C ASP A 715 15.63 1.66 -21.42
N GLU A 716 14.56 0.89 -21.17
CA GLU A 716 13.18 1.39 -21.19
C GLU A 716 12.76 2.04 -19.85
N GLY A 717 13.42 1.72 -18.74
CA GLY A 717 13.03 2.14 -17.39
C GLY A 717 13.27 1.06 -16.32
N LEU A 718 12.49 1.12 -15.23
CA LEU A 718 12.62 0.24 -14.05
C LEU A 718 11.51 -0.83 -14.02
N ASN A 719 11.91 -2.09 -13.82
CA ASN A 719 11.01 -3.22 -13.56
C ASN A 719 11.27 -3.77 -12.15
N ILE A 720 10.21 -3.95 -11.35
CA ILE A 720 10.29 -4.60 -10.04
C ILE A 720 9.34 -5.79 -10.03
N SER A 721 9.88 -7.00 -9.96
CA SER A 721 9.10 -8.23 -9.84
C SER A 721 9.04 -8.65 -8.38
N THR A 722 7.86 -9.02 -7.86
CA THR A 722 7.67 -9.48 -6.49
C THR A 722 7.19 -10.92 -6.46
N PHE A 723 7.76 -11.72 -5.59
CA PHE A 723 7.48 -13.13 -5.36
C PHE A 723 7.18 -13.38 -3.89
N VAL A 724 6.40 -14.42 -3.61
CA VAL A 724 6.22 -14.99 -2.27
C VAL A 724 6.69 -16.43 -2.34
N ASP A 725 7.75 -16.75 -1.60
CA ASP A 725 8.66 -17.86 -1.89
C ASP A 725 9.09 -17.84 -3.37
N ASP A 726 8.68 -18.84 -4.14
CA ASP A 726 8.94 -19.00 -5.58
C ASP A 726 7.76 -18.58 -6.46
N THR A 727 6.62 -18.24 -5.87
CA THR A 727 5.39 -17.94 -6.59
C THR A 727 5.28 -16.44 -6.89
N ALA A 728 5.07 -16.08 -8.15
CA ALA A 728 4.96 -14.69 -8.57
C ALA A 728 3.71 -14.00 -7.97
N LEU A 729 3.94 -12.88 -7.28
CA LEU A 729 2.87 -12.00 -6.78
C LEU A 729 2.42 -11.02 -7.85
N GLY A 730 3.38 -10.29 -8.43
CA GLY A 730 3.12 -9.33 -9.50
C GLY A 730 4.37 -8.56 -9.90
N GLN A 731 4.20 -7.62 -10.84
CA GLN A 731 5.31 -6.83 -11.39
C GLN A 731 4.91 -5.37 -11.55
N LEU A 732 5.73 -4.47 -11.03
CA LEU A 732 5.68 -3.04 -11.33
C LEU A 732 6.60 -2.74 -12.51
N LYS A 733 6.09 -2.06 -13.53
CA LYS A 733 6.90 -1.54 -14.64
C LYS A 733 6.75 -0.02 -14.73
N THR A 734 7.87 0.68 -14.78
CA THR A 734 7.97 2.07 -15.22
C THR A 734 8.67 2.08 -16.57
N ALA A 735 8.15 2.84 -17.53
CA ALA A 735 8.75 2.97 -18.84
C ALA A 735 8.67 4.41 -19.33
N ARG A 736 9.72 4.88 -19.99
CA ARG A 736 9.75 6.20 -20.65
C ARG A 736 8.75 6.21 -21.81
N THR A 737 8.04 7.32 -21.98
CA THR A 737 7.20 7.63 -23.15
C THR A 737 7.74 8.88 -23.84
N GLY A 738 7.14 9.27 -24.97
CA GLY A 738 7.57 10.49 -25.66
C GLY A 738 7.40 11.77 -24.83
N ASN A 739 6.46 11.80 -23.89
CA ASN A 739 6.03 12.98 -23.13
C ASN A 739 6.01 12.75 -21.59
N GLY A 740 6.78 11.78 -21.11
CA GLY A 740 6.88 11.44 -19.70
C GLY A 740 7.04 9.95 -19.48
N PHE A 741 6.14 9.35 -18.70
CA PHE A 741 6.29 7.98 -18.24
C PHE A 741 4.97 7.22 -18.25
N LYS A 742 5.11 5.90 -18.30
CA LYS A 742 4.04 4.95 -18.06
C LYS A 742 4.42 4.09 -16.88
N VAL A 743 3.55 3.98 -15.87
CA VAL A 743 3.78 3.15 -14.70
C VAL A 743 2.57 2.30 -14.38
N GLY A 744 2.76 1.04 -14.03
CA GLY A 744 1.66 0.18 -13.65
C GLY A 744 2.08 -1.13 -13.01
N TRP A 745 1.14 -1.68 -12.24
CA TRP A 745 1.24 -3.00 -11.63
C TRP A 745 0.48 -4.02 -12.47
N GLN A 746 1.11 -5.16 -12.70
CA GLN A 746 0.50 -6.33 -13.29
C GLN A 746 0.48 -7.46 -12.27
N GLY A 747 -0.73 -7.86 -11.84
CA GLY A 747 -0.94 -9.05 -11.02
C GLY A 747 -0.42 -10.31 -11.71
N ARG A 748 -0.02 -11.30 -10.90
CA ARG A 748 0.44 -12.63 -11.35
C ARG A 748 -0.23 -13.70 -10.50
N ALA A 749 0.38 -14.88 -10.38
CA ALA A 749 -0.22 -16.09 -9.82
C ALA A 749 -0.94 -15.90 -8.47
N ILE A 750 -0.36 -15.17 -7.52
CA ILE A 750 -1.00 -14.94 -6.21
C ILE A 750 -2.16 -13.94 -6.30
N ASP A 751 -1.92 -12.76 -6.87
CA ASP A 751 -2.94 -11.72 -7.02
C ASP A 751 -4.12 -12.22 -7.88
N ASP A 752 -3.82 -12.82 -9.03
CA ASP A 752 -4.81 -13.38 -9.95
C ASP A 752 -5.59 -14.54 -9.31
N GLY A 753 -4.93 -15.35 -8.48
CA GLY A 753 -5.57 -16.45 -7.77
C GLY A 753 -6.59 -15.95 -6.74
N GLN A 754 -6.22 -14.95 -5.94
CA GLN A 754 -7.14 -14.32 -4.99
C GLN A 754 -8.29 -13.63 -5.71
N LEU A 755 -7.99 -12.95 -6.82
CA LEU A 755 -8.96 -12.29 -7.66
C LEU A 755 -9.96 -13.25 -8.30
N LEU A 756 -9.51 -14.40 -8.83
CA LEU A 756 -10.38 -15.42 -9.39
C LEU A 756 -11.41 -15.89 -8.35
N VAL A 757 -11.00 -16.07 -7.09
CA VAL A 757 -11.90 -16.42 -5.99
C VAL A 757 -12.93 -15.32 -5.73
N GLN A 758 -12.53 -14.05 -5.76
CA GLN A 758 -13.45 -12.94 -5.59
C GLN A 758 -14.49 -12.86 -6.72
N GLN A 759 -14.05 -12.99 -7.97
CA GLN A 759 -14.94 -13.03 -9.13
C GLN A 759 -15.90 -14.23 -9.06
N PHE A 760 -15.41 -15.39 -8.62
CA PHE A 760 -16.24 -16.57 -8.43
C PHE A 760 -17.40 -16.29 -7.47
N LYS A 761 -17.08 -15.71 -6.31
CA LYS A 761 -18.06 -15.34 -5.28
C LYS A 761 -19.11 -14.37 -5.80
N GLN A 762 -18.68 -13.34 -6.52
CA GLN A 762 -19.56 -12.34 -7.12
C GLN A 762 -20.44 -12.89 -8.25
N SER A 763 -20.01 -13.95 -8.93
CA SER A 763 -20.74 -14.53 -10.06
C SER A 763 -22.06 -15.20 -9.66
N GLY A 764 -22.15 -15.72 -8.43
CA GLY A 764 -23.26 -16.58 -7.99
C GLY A 764 -23.42 -17.89 -8.78
N GLN A 765 -22.49 -18.22 -9.68
CA GLN A 765 -22.51 -19.42 -10.50
C GLN A 765 -21.97 -20.63 -9.73
N PRO A 766 -22.33 -21.88 -10.11
CA PRO A 766 -21.60 -23.06 -9.66
C PRO A 766 -20.13 -22.98 -10.08
N LEU A 767 -19.20 -23.39 -9.20
CA LEU A 767 -17.75 -23.22 -9.42
C LEU A 767 -17.25 -23.82 -10.74
N GLU A 768 -17.66 -25.04 -11.08
CA GLU A 768 -17.27 -25.67 -12.35
C GLU A 768 -17.69 -24.84 -13.57
N THR A 769 -18.93 -24.30 -13.55
CA THR A 769 -19.45 -23.44 -14.62
C THR A 769 -18.67 -22.13 -14.71
N PHE A 770 -18.36 -21.53 -13.56
CA PHE A 770 -17.57 -20.31 -13.49
C PHE A 770 -16.16 -20.53 -14.08
N LEU A 771 -15.45 -21.59 -13.64
CA LEU A 771 -14.11 -21.90 -14.14
C LEU A 771 -14.09 -22.17 -15.65
N GLN A 772 -15.15 -22.80 -16.19
CA GLN A 772 -15.28 -23.05 -17.64
C GLN A 772 -15.49 -21.78 -18.47
N GLY A 773 -16.12 -20.76 -17.88
CA GLY A 773 -16.43 -19.50 -18.56
C GLY A 773 -15.45 -18.36 -18.27
N ASN A 774 -14.57 -18.49 -17.28
CA ASN A 774 -13.72 -17.40 -16.84
C ASN A 774 -12.45 -17.28 -17.72
N PRO A 775 -12.18 -16.10 -18.32
CA PRO A 775 -11.03 -15.91 -19.19
C PRO A 775 -9.68 -15.99 -18.47
N MET A 776 -9.61 -15.88 -17.14
CA MET A 776 -8.36 -16.06 -16.38
C MET A 776 -7.94 -17.52 -16.25
N VAL A 777 -8.81 -18.49 -16.60
CA VAL A 777 -8.54 -19.92 -16.45
C VAL A 777 -8.06 -20.51 -17.77
N ALA A 778 -6.77 -20.86 -17.84
CA ALA A 778 -6.20 -21.60 -18.97
C ALA A 778 -6.57 -23.09 -18.92
N ALA A 779 -6.54 -23.68 -17.73
CA ALA A 779 -6.99 -25.06 -17.52
C ALA A 779 -7.48 -25.25 -16.09
N ALA A 780 -8.35 -26.25 -15.90
CA ALA A 780 -8.83 -26.62 -14.59
C ALA A 780 -9.07 -28.13 -14.53
N THR A 781 -8.71 -28.73 -13.41
CA THR A 781 -8.90 -30.15 -13.12
C THR A 781 -9.29 -30.33 -11.65
N THR A 782 -9.97 -31.41 -11.32
CA THR A 782 -10.39 -31.71 -9.94
C THR A 782 -10.04 -33.15 -9.59
N PRO A 783 -9.41 -33.41 -8.42
CA PRO A 783 -9.20 -34.77 -7.94
C PRO A 783 -10.51 -35.50 -7.68
N LEU A 784 -10.46 -36.82 -7.76
CA LEU A 784 -11.64 -37.65 -7.51
C LEU A 784 -11.93 -37.86 -6.00
N ASP A 785 -11.02 -37.47 -5.10
CA ASP A 785 -10.99 -37.92 -3.70
C ASP A 785 -11.05 -36.84 -2.62
N ASP A 786 -10.65 -35.59 -2.88
CA ASP A 786 -10.49 -34.56 -1.84
C ASP A 786 -11.36 -33.29 -2.01
N GLY A 787 -12.08 -33.15 -3.12
CA GLY A 787 -12.95 -32.00 -3.37
C GLY A 787 -12.23 -30.68 -3.68
N SER A 788 -10.92 -30.71 -3.92
CA SER A 788 -10.13 -29.55 -4.34
C SER A 788 -10.20 -29.34 -5.86
N TYR A 789 -9.71 -28.18 -6.31
CA TYR A 789 -9.56 -27.81 -7.71
C TYR A 789 -8.12 -27.40 -7.97
N PHE A 790 -7.54 -27.87 -9.06
CA PHE A 790 -6.27 -27.39 -9.57
C PHE A 790 -6.55 -26.53 -10.79
N ILE A 791 -6.11 -25.28 -10.75
CA ILE A 791 -6.45 -24.24 -11.71
C ILE A 791 -5.15 -23.67 -12.25
N LYS A 792 -4.96 -23.73 -13.56
CA LYS A 792 -3.89 -23.05 -14.26
C LYS A 792 -4.41 -21.69 -14.70
N LEU A 793 -3.88 -20.63 -14.10
CA LEU A 793 -4.20 -19.26 -14.48
C LEU A 793 -3.45 -18.89 -15.78
N GLN A 794 -4.01 -17.98 -16.57
CA GLN A 794 -3.32 -17.47 -17.75
C GLN A 794 -2.02 -16.76 -17.37
N GLY A 795 -0.94 -17.05 -18.11
CA GLY A 795 0.37 -16.46 -17.84
C GLY A 795 1.05 -16.91 -16.55
N SER A 796 0.46 -17.84 -15.78
CA SER A 796 1.06 -18.40 -14.57
C SER A 796 1.91 -19.63 -14.89
N ASP A 797 3.13 -19.70 -14.34
CA ASP A 797 4.01 -20.87 -14.45
C ASP A 797 3.61 -22.02 -13.52
N ASP A 798 2.83 -21.72 -12.48
CA ASP A 798 2.35 -22.69 -11.49
C ASP A 798 0.86 -22.99 -11.63
N TRP A 799 0.44 -24.12 -11.08
CA TRP A 799 -0.97 -24.43 -10.86
C TRP A 799 -1.39 -23.99 -9.46
N MET A 800 -2.53 -23.33 -9.36
CA MET A 800 -3.14 -23.01 -8.07
C MET A 800 -4.03 -24.17 -7.64
N GLN A 801 -3.79 -24.77 -6.48
CA GLN A 801 -4.75 -25.60 -5.79
C GLN A 801 -5.68 -24.73 -4.93
N MET A 802 -6.98 -24.95 -5.05
CA MET A 802 -8.03 -24.27 -4.31
C MET A 802 -8.95 -25.28 -3.64
N ALA A 803 -9.26 -25.08 -2.36
CA ALA A 803 -10.23 -25.88 -1.62
C ALA A 803 -11.11 -25.01 -0.73
N ALA A 804 -12.32 -25.48 -0.44
CA ALA A 804 -13.19 -24.82 0.54
C ALA A 804 -12.61 -24.97 1.95
N GLY A 805 -12.64 -23.88 2.73
CA GLY A 805 -12.11 -23.84 4.10
C GLY A 805 -11.46 -22.51 4.43
N GLY A 806 -10.75 -22.43 5.56
CA GLY A 806 -10.03 -21.23 5.97
C GLY A 806 -10.77 -20.31 6.95
N GLY A 807 -11.99 -20.64 7.36
CA GLY A 807 -12.75 -19.89 8.37
C GLY A 807 -12.31 -20.12 9.84
N GLY A 808 -11.20 -20.83 10.06
CA GLY A 808 -10.62 -20.98 11.40
C GLY A 808 -9.84 -19.75 11.86
N ARG A 809 -9.32 -19.74 13.09
CA ARG A 809 -8.44 -18.66 13.57
C ARG A 809 -7.16 -18.54 12.72
N ASP A 810 -6.54 -19.68 12.42
CA ASP A 810 -5.27 -19.74 11.71
C ASP A 810 -5.44 -20.27 10.28
N LEU A 811 -4.60 -19.76 9.37
CA LEU A 811 -4.41 -20.38 8.06
C LEU A 811 -3.93 -21.82 8.27
N PRO A 812 -4.59 -22.84 7.69
CA PRO A 812 -4.18 -24.23 7.89
C PRO A 812 -2.75 -24.47 7.40
N PRO A 813 -1.98 -25.36 8.06
CA PRO A 813 -0.64 -25.74 7.59
C PRO A 813 -0.67 -26.22 6.14
N ASP A 814 0.41 -26.01 5.40
CA ASP A 814 0.59 -26.37 3.98
C ASP A 814 -0.20 -25.52 2.96
N TRP A 815 -0.97 -24.52 3.42
CA TRP A 815 -1.63 -23.54 2.57
C TRP A 815 -0.89 -22.21 2.61
N GLN A 816 -0.84 -21.50 1.48
CA GLN A 816 -0.11 -20.25 1.33
C GLN A 816 -1.02 -19.02 1.44
N ALA A 817 -2.31 -19.16 1.15
CA ALA A 817 -3.28 -18.09 1.30
C ALA A 817 -4.67 -18.60 1.70
N ARG A 818 -5.50 -17.69 2.22
CA ARG A 818 -6.95 -17.86 2.35
C ARG A 818 -7.70 -16.62 1.89
N VAL A 819 -8.92 -16.78 1.37
CA VAL A 819 -9.71 -15.71 0.77
C VAL A 819 -11.17 -15.80 1.24
N GLY A 820 -11.65 -14.72 1.86
CA GLY A 820 -13.00 -14.61 2.43
C GLY A 820 -13.95 -13.74 1.60
N SER A 821 -15.22 -13.71 1.99
CA SER A 821 -16.26 -12.81 1.46
C SER A 821 -16.57 -11.73 2.49
N PHE A 822 -17.14 -10.61 2.06
CA PHE A 822 -17.75 -9.68 3.02
C PHE A 822 -19.01 -10.29 3.66
N PRO A 823 -19.39 -9.87 4.88
CA PRO A 823 -20.55 -10.41 5.60
C PRO A 823 -21.89 -10.24 4.86
N ASP A 824 -22.01 -9.22 4.01
CA ASP A 824 -23.22 -8.92 3.25
C ASP A 824 -23.41 -9.78 1.98
N ASP A 825 -22.50 -10.72 1.71
CA ASP A 825 -22.58 -11.63 0.56
C ASP A 825 -23.69 -12.69 0.78
N PRO A 826 -24.81 -12.62 0.05
CA PRO A 826 -25.95 -13.53 0.25
C PRO A 826 -25.70 -14.95 -0.28
N SER A 827 -24.59 -15.19 -0.97
CA SER A 827 -24.29 -16.47 -1.64
C SER A 827 -23.89 -17.61 -0.69
N GLY A 828 -23.67 -17.31 0.60
CA GLY A 828 -23.29 -18.29 1.61
C GLY A 828 -21.78 -18.51 1.68
N THR A 829 -21.29 -18.53 2.92
CA THR A 829 -19.91 -18.56 3.42
C THR A 829 -19.01 -19.66 2.83
N HIS A 830 -18.50 -19.48 1.62
CA HIS A 830 -17.39 -20.30 1.14
C HIS A 830 -16.11 -19.49 1.24
N ASP A 831 -15.39 -19.70 2.33
CA ASP A 831 -13.99 -19.33 2.41
C ASP A 831 -13.18 -20.34 1.58
N PHE A 832 -12.11 -19.86 0.95
CA PHE A 832 -11.21 -20.70 0.19
C PHE A 832 -9.80 -20.61 0.73
N VAL A 833 -9.09 -21.73 0.71
CA VAL A 833 -7.65 -21.80 0.92
C VAL A 833 -6.95 -22.07 -0.42
N LEU A 834 -5.79 -21.43 -0.63
CA LEU A 834 -5.01 -21.47 -1.86
C LEU A 834 -3.56 -21.86 -1.58
N ARG A 835 -2.99 -22.64 -2.49
CA ARG A 835 -1.55 -22.91 -2.58
C ARG A 835 -1.15 -23.13 -4.03
N TRP A 836 0.09 -22.89 -4.36
CA TRP A 836 0.64 -23.05 -5.70
C TRP A 836 1.49 -24.33 -5.75
N VAL A 837 1.39 -25.05 -6.86
CA VAL A 837 2.05 -26.35 -7.07
C VAL A 837 2.61 -26.44 -8.50
N ASP A 838 3.78 -27.06 -8.60
CA ASP A 838 4.46 -27.28 -9.87
C ASP A 838 3.62 -28.10 -10.85
N ASP A 839 3.79 -27.81 -12.15
CA ASP A 839 3.16 -28.56 -13.24
C ASP A 839 3.45 -30.08 -13.16
N ASP A 840 4.66 -30.47 -12.76
CA ASP A 840 5.07 -31.86 -12.60
C ASP A 840 4.15 -32.66 -11.66
N VAL A 841 3.63 -32.01 -10.60
CA VAL A 841 2.69 -32.63 -9.65
C VAL A 841 1.37 -32.94 -10.34
N ILE A 842 0.89 -32.03 -11.19
CA ILE A 842 -0.38 -32.16 -11.91
C ILE A 842 -0.26 -33.15 -13.07
N GLN A 843 0.82 -33.08 -13.85
CA GLN A 843 1.08 -34.04 -14.95
C GLN A 843 1.14 -35.48 -14.44
N LYS A 844 1.75 -35.69 -13.27
CA LYS A 844 1.75 -37.00 -12.62
C LYS A 844 0.34 -37.47 -12.28
N ARG A 845 -0.48 -36.62 -11.67
CA ARG A 845 -1.87 -36.95 -11.30
C ARG A 845 -2.74 -37.25 -12.52
N LEU A 846 -2.60 -36.48 -13.59
CA LEU A 846 -3.25 -36.70 -14.89
C LEU A 846 -2.85 -38.04 -15.49
N THR A 847 -1.55 -38.37 -15.48
CA THR A 847 -1.03 -39.65 -15.98
C THR A 847 -1.54 -40.85 -15.16
N GLU A 848 -1.67 -40.67 -13.85
CA GLU A 848 -2.21 -41.70 -12.94
C GLU A 848 -3.74 -41.84 -13.02
N GLY A 849 -4.43 -40.96 -13.76
CA GLY A 849 -5.89 -41.00 -13.93
C GLY A 849 -6.66 -40.65 -12.65
N THR A 850 -6.04 -39.90 -11.74
CA THR A 850 -6.60 -39.55 -10.42
C THR A 850 -7.40 -38.24 -10.43
N THR A 851 -7.44 -37.55 -11.57
CA THR A 851 -8.04 -36.21 -11.73
C THR A 851 -8.95 -36.16 -12.96
N ARG A 852 -10.04 -35.39 -12.87
CA ARG A 852 -10.97 -35.10 -13.96
C ARG A 852 -10.72 -33.71 -14.53
N ILE A 853 -10.42 -33.62 -15.83
CA ILE A 853 -10.28 -32.37 -16.57
C ILE A 853 -11.64 -31.67 -16.66
N LEU A 854 -11.69 -30.39 -16.30
CA LEU A 854 -12.85 -29.51 -16.36
C LEU A 854 -12.75 -28.51 -17.52
N VAL A 855 -11.54 -27.97 -17.72
CA VAL A 855 -11.16 -27.00 -18.76
C VAL A 855 -9.77 -27.38 -19.26
N ASP A 856 -9.59 -27.38 -20.58
CA ASP A 856 -8.31 -27.62 -21.22
C ASP A 856 -8.18 -26.68 -22.43
N ASN A 857 -7.84 -25.42 -22.13
CA ASN A 857 -7.50 -24.41 -23.14
C ASN A 857 -5.99 -24.23 -23.23
N LEU A 858 -5.18 -25.19 -22.75
CA LEU A 858 -3.73 -25.09 -22.87
C LEU A 858 -3.37 -25.02 -24.37
N PRO A 859 -2.53 -24.05 -24.78
CA PRO A 859 -2.16 -23.89 -26.17
C PRO A 859 -1.25 -25.07 -26.59
N ASP A 860 -1.86 -26.15 -27.06
CA ASP A 860 -1.16 -27.37 -27.51
C ASP A 860 -0.37 -27.18 -28.83
N ALA A 861 -0.30 -25.97 -29.39
CA ALA A 861 0.46 -25.71 -30.61
C ALA A 861 1.27 -24.39 -30.52
N PRO A 862 2.55 -24.40 -30.95
CA PRO A 862 3.32 -23.17 -31.07
C PRO A 862 2.60 -22.18 -31.99
N LEU A 863 2.50 -20.93 -31.53
CA LEU A 863 1.93 -19.82 -32.30
C LEU A 863 2.74 -19.62 -33.58
N THR A 864 2.24 -20.16 -34.70
CA THR A 864 2.80 -19.94 -36.04
C THR A 864 2.00 -18.86 -36.76
N PRO A 865 2.64 -18.08 -37.66
CA PRO A 865 1.93 -17.11 -38.50
C PRO A 865 0.73 -17.71 -39.21
N GLU A 866 0.88 -18.91 -39.75
CA GLU A 866 -0.16 -19.63 -40.46
C GLU A 866 -1.34 -19.98 -39.54
N ALA A 867 -1.06 -20.40 -38.29
CA ALA A 867 -2.10 -20.72 -37.32
C ALA A 867 -2.91 -19.46 -36.93
N LEU A 868 -2.25 -18.34 -36.62
CA LEU A 868 -2.94 -17.09 -36.29
C LEU A 868 -3.83 -16.60 -37.45
N ILE A 869 -3.29 -16.60 -38.68
CA ILE A 869 -4.03 -16.17 -39.88
C ILE A 869 -5.23 -17.08 -40.14
N VAL A 870 -5.07 -18.40 -39.96
CA VAL A 870 -6.18 -19.36 -40.10
C VAL A 870 -7.26 -19.10 -39.06
N THR A 871 -6.89 -18.88 -37.80
CA THR A 871 -7.83 -18.58 -36.70
C THR A 871 -8.61 -17.28 -36.96
N LEU A 872 -7.91 -16.23 -37.40
CA LEU A 872 -8.52 -14.96 -37.81
C LEU A 872 -9.48 -15.12 -39.00
N LYS A 873 -9.08 -15.86 -40.04
CA LYS A 873 -9.95 -16.16 -41.20
C LYS A 873 -11.18 -16.99 -40.83
N GLN A 874 -11.07 -17.83 -39.80
CA GLN A 874 -12.18 -18.59 -39.24
C GLN A 874 -13.09 -17.76 -38.32
N ARG A 875 -12.73 -16.48 -38.05
CA ARG A 875 -13.44 -15.60 -37.11
C ARG A 875 -13.51 -16.16 -35.69
N ASN A 876 -12.54 -16.99 -35.30
CA ASN A 876 -12.42 -17.49 -33.93
C ASN A 876 -11.72 -16.45 -33.07
N TYR A 877 -12.36 -15.29 -32.91
CA TYR A 877 -11.81 -14.15 -32.18
C TYR A 877 -11.46 -14.46 -30.71
N PRO A 878 -12.18 -15.33 -29.97
CA PRO A 878 -11.76 -15.72 -28.63
C PRO A 878 -10.38 -16.38 -28.60
N ALA A 879 -10.08 -17.27 -29.55
CA ALA A 879 -8.76 -17.90 -29.64
C ALA A 879 -7.65 -16.93 -30.08
N VAL A 880 -7.98 -15.89 -30.87
CA VAL A 880 -7.02 -14.84 -31.22
C VAL A 880 -6.78 -13.90 -30.04
N ALA A 881 -7.84 -13.51 -29.33
CA ALA A 881 -7.75 -12.72 -28.10
C ALA A 881 -6.85 -13.42 -27.09
N GLN A 882 -6.99 -14.75 -26.96
CA GLN A 882 -6.12 -15.57 -26.14
C GLN A 882 -4.65 -15.45 -26.54
N GLN A 883 -4.36 -15.63 -27.83
CA GLN A 883 -2.99 -15.54 -28.34
C GLN A 883 -2.38 -14.16 -28.13
N ILE A 884 -3.18 -13.09 -28.19
CA ILE A 884 -2.74 -11.72 -27.90
C ILE A 884 -2.45 -11.54 -26.42
N ALA A 885 -3.28 -12.11 -25.54
CA ALA A 885 -3.03 -12.05 -24.10
C ALA A 885 -1.72 -12.77 -23.74
N ASP A 886 -1.45 -13.92 -24.37
CA ASP A 886 -0.26 -14.74 -24.10
C ASP A 886 1.04 -14.07 -24.57
N ASP A 887 1.06 -13.49 -25.77
CA ASP A 887 2.25 -12.80 -26.31
C ASP A 887 1.81 -11.70 -27.29
N PRO A 888 1.40 -10.53 -26.78
CA PRO A 888 0.85 -9.46 -27.60
C PRO A 888 1.89 -8.94 -28.58
N GLN A 889 3.17 -8.90 -28.18
CA GLN A 889 4.26 -8.48 -29.06
C GLN A 889 4.45 -9.43 -30.22
N LYS A 890 4.41 -10.75 -29.99
CA LYS A 890 4.54 -11.74 -31.07
C LYS A 890 3.31 -11.79 -31.97
N VAL A 891 2.10 -11.72 -31.43
CA VAL A 891 0.90 -11.62 -32.28
C VAL A 891 0.93 -10.35 -33.10
N HIS A 892 1.30 -9.22 -32.49
CA HIS A 892 1.41 -7.96 -33.22
C HIS A 892 2.52 -8.02 -34.26
N ALA A 893 3.68 -8.62 -33.96
CA ALA A 893 4.77 -8.81 -34.92
C ALA A 893 4.34 -9.72 -36.08
N ILE A 894 3.59 -10.80 -35.82
CA ILE A 894 3.06 -11.69 -36.85
C ILE A 894 2.02 -10.96 -37.71
N ALA A 895 1.06 -10.27 -37.09
CA ALA A 895 0.03 -9.50 -37.79
C ALA A 895 0.68 -8.40 -38.65
N ARG A 896 1.64 -7.65 -38.10
CA ARG A 896 2.43 -6.64 -38.82
C ARG A 896 3.22 -7.25 -39.98
N ALA A 897 3.90 -8.37 -39.76
CA ALA A 897 4.65 -9.04 -40.82
C ALA A 897 3.74 -9.48 -41.97
N HIS A 898 2.54 -10.00 -41.65
CA HIS A 898 1.54 -10.37 -42.65
C HIS A 898 0.96 -9.15 -43.36
N ILE A 899 0.53 -8.11 -42.64
CA ILE A 899 0.04 -6.86 -43.22
C ILE A 899 1.12 -6.27 -44.15
N LYS A 900 2.37 -6.17 -43.71
CA LYS A 900 3.49 -5.66 -44.51
C LYS A 900 3.72 -6.49 -45.78
N ALA A 901 3.59 -7.82 -45.70
CA ALA A 901 3.68 -8.68 -46.88
C ALA A 901 2.52 -8.44 -47.86
N GLU A 902 1.30 -8.28 -47.34
CA GLU A 902 0.11 -8.05 -48.17
C GLU A 902 0.03 -6.62 -48.73
N LEU A 903 0.56 -5.61 -48.02
CA LEU A 903 0.70 -4.26 -48.54
C LEU A 903 1.60 -4.20 -49.76
N LYS A 904 2.66 -5.03 -49.83
CA LYS A 904 3.47 -5.19 -51.05
C LYS A 904 2.65 -5.77 -52.20
N ASN A 905 1.76 -6.72 -51.92
CA ASN A 905 0.85 -7.28 -52.92
C ASN A 905 -0.16 -6.22 -53.40
N ILE A 906 -0.73 -5.45 -52.49
CA ILE A 906 -1.66 -4.34 -52.77
C ILE A 906 -0.97 -3.28 -53.65
N ALA A 907 0.26 -2.88 -53.31
CA ALA A 907 1.05 -1.96 -54.12
C ALA A 907 1.32 -2.52 -55.53
N ALA A 908 1.64 -3.81 -55.66
CA ALA A 908 1.81 -4.46 -56.95
C ALA A 908 0.50 -4.52 -57.76
N LEU A 909 -0.64 -4.79 -57.13
CA LEU A 909 -1.95 -4.72 -57.78
C LEU A 909 -2.25 -3.31 -58.28
N ARG A 910 -1.95 -2.29 -57.47
CA ARG A 910 -2.11 -0.87 -57.81
C ARG A 910 -1.26 -0.48 -59.01
N GLN A 911 0.04 -0.80 -59.00
CA GLN A 911 0.96 -0.54 -60.12
C GLN A 911 0.54 -1.23 -61.42
N ASN A 912 -0.13 -2.38 -61.33
CA ASN A 912 -0.70 -3.09 -62.48
C ASN A 912 -2.09 -2.56 -62.92
N GLY A 913 -2.57 -1.45 -62.36
CA GLY A 913 -3.87 -0.85 -62.66
C GLY A 913 -5.07 -1.65 -62.12
N GLN A 914 -4.86 -2.55 -61.16
CA GLN A 914 -5.88 -3.41 -60.57
C GLN A 914 -6.47 -2.82 -59.28
N THR A 915 -6.75 -1.51 -59.25
CA THR A 915 -7.21 -0.75 -58.08
C THR A 915 -8.42 -1.37 -57.38
N ALA A 916 -9.36 -1.99 -58.12
CA ALA A 916 -10.52 -2.65 -57.51
C ALA A 916 -10.15 -3.91 -56.70
N ARG A 917 -9.15 -4.67 -57.13
CA ARG A 917 -8.65 -5.85 -56.41
C ARG A 917 -7.78 -5.43 -55.22
N ALA A 918 -6.97 -4.40 -55.41
CA ALA A 918 -6.19 -3.80 -54.33
C ALA A 918 -7.12 -3.33 -53.19
N LEU A 919 -8.24 -2.66 -53.53
CA LEU A 919 -9.22 -2.21 -52.55
C LEU A 919 -9.90 -3.38 -51.83
N GLN A 920 -10.34 -4.41 -52.57
CA GLN A 920 -10.92 -5.61 -51.98
C GLN A 920 -9.96 -6.26 -50.97
N GLN A 921 -8.66 -6.32 -51.30
CA GLN A 921 -7.66 -6.91 -50.44
C GLN A 921 -7.39 -6.04 -49.20
N VAL A 922 -7.40 -4.71 -49.33
CA VAL A 922 -7.37 -3.82 -48.17
C VAL A 922 -8.58 -4.04 -47.27
N ASP A 923 -9.80 -4.09 -47.83
CA ASP A 923 -11.02 -4.36 -47.05
C ASP A 923 -10.99 -5.73 -46.36
N GLU A 924 -10.46 -6.77 -47.01
CA GLU A 924 -10.27 -8.10 -46.40
C GLU A 924 -9.28 -8.05 -45.23
N LEU A 925 -8.18 -7.30 -45.34
CA LEU A 925 -7.23 -7.12 -44.25
C LEU A 925 -7.80 -6.27 -43.12
N THR A 926 -8.54 -5.21 -43.44
CA THR A 926 -9.23 -4.38 -42.45
C THR A 926 -10.25 -5.19 -41.66
N ASN A 927 -10.96 -6.11 -42.32
CA ASN A 927 -11.87 -7.04 -41.65
C ASN A 927 -11.15 -8.04 -40.73
N LEU A 928 -9.91 -8.41 -41.05
CA LEU A 928 -9.11 -9.37 -40.28
C LEU A 928 -8.37 -8.71 -39.10
N TYR A 929 -7.84 -7.50 -39.30
CA TYR A 929 -6.90 -6.85 -38.39
C TYR A 929 -7.43 -5.53 -37.79
N GLY A 930 -8.64 -5.12 -38.17
CA GLY A 930 -9.21 -3.83 -37.82
C GLY A 930 -8.65 -2.69 -38.66
N ASN A 931 -8.97 -1.45 -38.26
CA ASN A 931 -8.56 -0.22 -38.96
C ASN A 931 -7.12 0.15 -38.60
N GLN A 932 -6.18 -0.70 -39.00
CA GLN A 932 -4.76 -0.40 -38.86
C GLN A 932 -4.43 0.86 -39.69
N PRO A 933 -3.70 1.84 -39.13
CA PRO A 933 -3.37 3.09 -39.81
C PRO A 933 -2.86 2.88 -41.24
N ASP A 934 -1.97 1.91 -41.45
CA ASP A 934 -1.42 1.60 -42.77
C ASP A 934 -2.48 1.13 -43.77
N LEU A 935 -3.43 0.30 -43.33
CA LEU A 935 -4.54 -0.18 -44.16
C LEU A 935 -5.51 0.96 -44.49
N VAL A 936 -5.78 1.84 -43.51
CA VAL A 936 -6.63 3.01 -43.70
C VAL A 936 -6.02 3.99 -44.71
N LEU A 937 -4.73 4.28 -44.59
CA LEU A 937 -4.02 5.17 -45.53
C LEU A 937 -3.92 4.56 -46.93
N GLN A 938 -3.73 3.25 -47.04
CA GLN A 938 -3.76 2.55 -48.33
C GLN A 938 -5.15 2.55 -48.97
N LYS A 939 -6.21 2.40 -48.16
CA LYS A 939 -7.58 2.59 -48.60
C LYS A 939 -7.81 4.01 -49.11
N ALA A 940 -7.34 5.01 -48.37
CA ALA A 940 -7.42 6.42 -48.76
C ALA A 940 -6.73 6.68 -50.11
N LEU A 941 -5.52 6.15 -50.33
CA LEU A 941 -4.83 6.25 -51.63
C LEU A 941 -5.62 5.61 -52.78
N LEU A 942 -6.18 4.42 -52.56
CA LEU A 942 -6.98 3.73 -53.58
C LEU A 942 -8.31 4.44 -53.86
N ASP A 943 -8.92 5.04 -52.86
CA ASP A 943 -10.15 5.83 -53.03
C ASP A 943 -9.88 7.20 -53.68
N MET A 944 -8.71 7.81 -53.45
CA MET A 944 -8.25 8.97 -54.23
C MET A 944 -8.09 8.63 -55.71
N GLU A 945 -7.43 7.51 -56.05
CA GLU A 945 -7.30 7.04 -57.44
C GLU A 945 -8.67 6.83 -58.11
N ARG A 946 -9.70 6.55 -57.31
CA ARG A 946 -11.11 6.39 -57.74
C ARG A 946 -11.94 7.67 -57.63
N GLN A 947 -11.34 8.80 -57.25
CA GLN A 947 -11.98 10.10 -57.05
C GLN A 947 -13.09 10.09 -55.98
N ARG A 948 -12.98 9.21 -54.98
CA ARG A 948 -13.92 9.08 -53.85
C ARG A 948 -13.51 9.89 -52.62
N LEU A 949 -12.24 10.24 -52.54
CA LEU A 949 -11.68 11.01 -51.43
C LEU A 949 -11.00 12.27 -51.98
N LEU A 950 -11.32 13.42 -51.40
CA LEU A 950 -10.62 14.67 -51.59
C LEU A 950 -9.63 14.85 -50.45
N ILE A 951 -8.45 15.35 -50.75
CA ILE A 951 -7.45 15.64 -49.73
C ILE A 951 -7.07 17.10 -49.84
N ARG A 952 -7.15 17.77 -48.70
CA ARG A 952 -6.79 19.16 -48.55
C ARG A 952 -5.59 19.25 -47.64
N ARG A 953 -4.46 19.70 -48.17
CA ARG A 953 -3.34 20.10 -47.33
C ARG A 953 -3.76 21.33 -46.54
N ILE A 954 -3.58 21.27 -45.23
CA ILE A 954 -3.82 22.42 -44.35
C ILE A 954 -2.54 23.24 -44.39
N ASP A 955 -2.55 24.28 -45.22
CA ASP A 955 -1.52 25.30 -45.25
C ASP A 955 -2.12 26.59 -44.66
N PRO A 956 -1.68 27.02 -43.46
CA PRO A 956 -2.22 28.21 -42.81
C PRO A 956 -2.05 29.50 -43.64
N ASP A 957 -1.02 29.57 -44.50
CA ASP A 957 -0.69 30.77 -45.28
C ASP A 957 -1.47 30.85 -46.61
N SER A 958 -2.15 29.78 -47.01
CA SER A 958 -2.96 29.74 -48.22
C SER A 958 -4.20 28.87 -48.04
N PRO A 959 -5.30 29.40 -47.45
CA PRO A 959 -6.55 28.66 -47.27
C PRO A 959 -7.24 28.24 -48.58
N ARG A 960 -6.65 28.56 -49.74
CA ARG A 960 -7.06 28.11 -51.08
C ARG A 960 -5.90 27.43 -51.82
N ALA A 961 -5.27 26.46 -51.18
CA ALA A 961 -4.39 25.54 -51.88
C ALA A 961 -5.15 24.87 -53.04
N ASP A 962 -4.47 24.69 -54.18
CA ASP A 962 -4.99 23.94 -55.32
C ASP A 962 -5.23 22.49 -54.87
N LEU A 963 -6.50 22.05 -54.88
CA LEU A 963 -6.91 20.70 -54.47
C LEU A 963 -6.17 19.62 -55.27
N THR A 964 -5.89 19.88 -56.55
CA THR A 964 -5.16 18.94 -57.41
C THR A 964 -3.69 18.83 -57.01
N ALA A 965 -3.05 19.93 -56.61
CA ALA A 965 -1.67 19.91 -56.11
C ALA A 965 -1.56 19.22 -54.74
N SER A 966 -2.59 19.37 -53.89
CA SER A 966 -2.65 18.73 -52.56
C SER A 966 -2.83 17.21 -52.63
N GLN A 967 -3.58 16.72 -53.62
CA GLN A 967 -3.76 15.29 -53.85
C GLN A 967 -2.48 14.62 -54.37
N GLU A 968 -1.77 15.25 -55.30
CA GLU A 968 -0.50 14.72 -55.81
C GLU A 968 0.59 14.74 -54.72
N ASP A 969 0.65 15.81 -53.91
CA ASP A 969 1.56 15.93 -52.77
C ASP A 969 1.30 14.86 -51.70
N PHE A 970 0.05 14.68 -51.27
CA PHE A 970 -0.31 13.59 -50.35
C PHE A 970 -0.02 12.21 -50.94
N TYR A 971 -0.36 11.99 -52.21
CA TYR A 971 -0.13 10.71 -52.87
C TYR A 971 1.35 10.36 -52.86
N ASN A 972 2.22 11.30 -53.22
CA ASN A 972 3.65 11.09 -53.21
C ASN A 972 4.15 10.86 -51.78
N ALA A 973 3.77 11.72 -50.82
CA ALA A 973 4.20 11.61 -49.43
C ALA A 973 3.87 10.24 -48.81
N VAL A 974 2.62 9.80 -48.94
CA VAL A 974 2.17 8.51 -48.37
C VAL A 974 2.67 7.33 -49.21
N SER A 975 2.73 7.45 -50.54
CA SER A 975 3.23 6.36 -51.40
C SER A 975 4.74 6.14 -51.21
N ASP A 976 5.53 7.19 -50.98
CA ASP A 976 6.97 7.08 -50.77
C ASP A 976 7.26 6.33 -49.47
N ILE A 977 6.52 6.65 -48.39
CA ILE A 977 6.55 5.93 -47.11
C ILE A 977 6.28 4.43 -47.32
N PHE A 978 5.26 4.07 -48.12
CA PHE A 978 4.91 2.66 -48.34
C PHE A 978 5.78 1.93 -49.39
N SER A 979 6.52 2.65 -50.24
CA SER A 979 7.28 2.06 -51.35
C SER A 979 8.71 1.62 -50.99
N GLY A 980 9.20 1.96 -49.79
CA GLY A 980 10.42 1.40 -49.21
C GLY A 980 11.66 2.30 -49.28
N ALA A 981 11.49 3.63 -49.23
CA ALA A 981 12.62 4.54 -48.96
C ALA A 981 13.01 4.55 -47.47
N ASP A 982 12.06 4.33 -46.57
CA ASP A 982 12.29 4.29 -45.13
C ASP A 982 11.62 3.03 -44.54
N GLU A 983 12.41 2.01 -44.19
CA GLU A 983 11.86 0.71 -43.72
C GLU A 983 11.17 0.79 -42.34
N GLY A 984 11.19 1.97 -41.70
CA GLY A 984 10.72 2.22 -40.34
C GLY A 984 9.50 3.15 -40.17
N ALA A 985 9.07 3.91 -41.18
CA ALA A 985 7.97 4.87 -41.00
C ALA A 985 6.62 4.16 -40.77
N GLN A 986 6.06 4.32 -39.57
CA GLN A 986 4.75 3.79 -39.14
C GLN A 986 3.77 4.95 -38.95
N PHE A 987 2.48 4.67 -38.85
CA PHE A 987 1.48 5.65 -38.42
C PHE A 987 0.78 5.18 -37.15
N ASN A 988 0.54 6.10 -36.22
CA ASN A 988 -0.29 5.92 -35.04
C ASN A 988 -1.63 6.64 -35.26
N ALA A 989 -2.71 6.10 -34.69
CA ALA A 989 -4.03 6.75 -34.73
C ALA A 989 -4.38 7.31 -33.35
N LEU A 990 -4.56 8.62 -33.28
CA LEU A 990 -5.05 9.35 -32.12
C LEU A 990 -6.54 9.67 -32.34
N MET A 991 -7.35 9.48 -31.31
CA MET A 991 -8.79 9.77 -31.35
C MET A 991 -9.11 10.78 -30.25
N THR A 992 -9.70 11.90 -30.63
CA THR A 992 -10.32 12.87 -29.72
C THR A 992 -11.85 12.81 -29.88
N ASP A 993 -12.57 13.58 -29.07
CA ASP A 993 -14.04 13.66 -29.15
C ASP A 993 -14.52 14.21 -30.52
N ASP A 994 -13.66 14.95 -31.23
CA ASP A 994 -14.03 15.64 -32.47
C ASP A 994 -13.19 15.24 -33.70
N GLU A 995 -12.02 14.60 -33.52
CA GLU A 995 -11.04 14.38 -34.59
C GLU A 995 -10.39 12.98 -34.52
N VAL A 996 -10.03 12.43 -35.69
CA VAL A 996 -9.15 11.27 -35.81
C VAL A 996 -7.86 11.70 -36.49
N ILE A 997 -6.73 11.55 -35.83
CA ILE A 997 -5.43 12.00 -36.34
C ILE A 997 -4.53 10.79 -36.58
N TYR A 998 -4.19 10.52 -37.84
CA TYR A 998 -3.18 9.54 -38.22
C TYR A 998 -1.82 10.22 -38.31
N ILE A 999 -1.01 10.08 -37.27
CA ILE A 999 0.29 10.74 -37.15
C ILE A 999 1.42 9.76 -37.48
N GLN A 1000 2.39 10.18 -38.27
CA GLN A 1000 3.58 9.38 -38.51
C GLN A 1000 4.34 9.17 -37.20
N ASP A 1001 4.83 7.96 -36.96
CA ASP A 1001 5.72 7.64 -35.86
C ASP A 1001 7.11 8.23 -36.14
N SER A 1002 7.27 9.50 -35.77
CA SER A 1002 8.50 10.27 -35.97
C SER A 1002 8.92 10.97 -34.68
N PRO A 1003 10.24 11.03 -34.37
CA PRO A 1003 10.77 11.87 -33.30
C PRO A 1003 10.30 13.33 -33.34
N ALA A 1004 10.01 13.88 -34.53
CA ALA A 1004 9.54 15.25 -34.70
C ALA A 1004 8.16 15.51 -34.04
N PHE A 1005 7.39 14.46 -33.76
CA PHE A 1005 6.04 14.54 -33.23
C PHE A 1005 5.88 14.06 -31.79
N ASN A 1006 6.97 13.69 -31.12
CA ASN A 1006 6.92 13.19 -29.74
C ASN A 1006 6.44 14.22 -28.70
N ASN A 1007 6.38 15.52 -29.07
CA ASN A 1007 6.00 16.64 -28.20
C ASN A 1007 4.62 17.26 -28.53
N VAL A 1008 3.82 16.59 -29.36
CA VAL A 1008 2.50 17.07 -29.75
C VAL A 1008 1.50 16.66 -28.67
N ASP A 1009 0.91 17.64 -27.97
CA ASP A 1009 -0.22 17.39 -27.08
C ASP A 1009 -1.47 17.07 -27.93
N PRO A 1010 -1.92 15.82 -27.94
CA PRO A 1010 -3.01 15.38 -28.81
C PRO A 1010 -4.39 15.86 -28.32
N THR A 1011 -4.47 16.47 -27.14
CA THR A 1011 -5.71 17.03 -26.59
C THR A 1011 -5.99 18.45 -27.10
N ASN A 1012 -4.99 19.12 -27.66
CA ASN A 1012 -5.18 20.40 -28.32
C ASN A 1012 -5.76 20.20 -29.73
N PRO A 1013 -6.61 21.12 -30.21
CA PRO A 1013 -7.06 21.11 -31.61
C PRO A 1013 -5.87 21.02 -32.57
N ILE A 1014 -6.03 20.35 -33.72
CA ILE A 1014 -4.93 20.11 -34.68
C ILE A 1014 -4.16 21.39 -35.06
N ASP A 1015 -4.85 22.54 -35.10
CA ASP A 1015 -4.28 23.85 -35.42
C ASP A 1015 -3.33 24.38 -34.32
N ASP A 1016 -3.54 23.98 -33.07
CA ASP A 1016 -2.74 24.37 -31.90
C ASP A 1016 -1.65 23.32 -31.59
N ALA A 1017 -1.92 22.04 -31.88
CA ALA A 1017 -1.03 20.91 -31.63
C ALA A 1017 0.22 20.93 -32.53
N PHE A 1018 0.13 21.52 -33.73
CA PHE A 1018 1.23 21.64 -34.69
C PHE A 1018 1.52 23.10 -35.05
N PRO A 1019 2.21 23.87 -34.19
CA PRO A 1019 2.46 25.28 -34.40
C PRO A 1019 3.34 25.56 -35.64
N PHE A 1020 3.22 26.77 -36.17
CA PHE A 1020 3.89 27.24 -37.39
C PHE A 1020 5.42 27.05 -37.36
N GLY A 1021 5.97 26.45 -38.41
CA GLY A 1021 7.40 26.12 -38.52
C GLY A 1021 7.76 24.74 -37.98
N SER A 1022 6.79 23.97 -37.50
CA SER A 1022 6.95 22.52 -37.31
C SER A 1022 7.25 21.86 -38.66
N GLU A 1023 8.09 20.83 -38.64
CA GLU A 1023 8.40 20.00 -39.81
C GLU A 1023 7.22 19.06 -40.13
N ALA A 1024 5.97 19.51 -39.95
CA ALA A 1024 4.76 18.71 -40.08
C ALA A 1024 3.97 19.09 -41.35
N ARG A 1025 3.62 18.09 -42.17
CA ARG A 1025 2.61 18.23 -43.23
C ARG A 1025 1.29 17.66 -42.75
N VAL A 1026 0.31 18.52 -42.55
CA VAL A 1026 -1.04 18.15 -42.11
C VAL A 1026 -2.00 18.12 -43.30
N TYR A 1027 -2.72 17.01 -43.44
CA TYR A 1027 -3.72 16.79 -44.48
C TYR A 1027 -5.07 16.48 -43.86
N ARG A 1028 -6.12 17.18 -44.30
CA ARG A 1028 -7.51 16.87 -43.97
C ARG A 1028 -8.12 16.02 -45.07
N LEU A 1029 -8.80 14.94 -44.68
CA LEU A 1029 -9.49 14.04 -45.57
C LEU A 1029 -10.96 14.49 -45.68
N GLU A 1030 -11.42 14.76 -46.91
CA GLU A 1030 -12.77 15.25 -47.22
C GLU A 1030 -13.47 14.28 -48.21
N SER A 1031 -14.79 14.14 -48.13
CA SER A 1031 -15.53 13.28 -49.07
C SER A 1031 -15.50 13.82 -50.51
N GLY A 1032 -15.19 12.98 -51.49
CA GLY A 1032 -15.22 13.32 -52.91
C GLY A 1032 -16.55 13.04 -53.62
N SER A 1033 -16.62 13.38 -54.91
CA SER A 1033 -17.79 13.15 -55.78
C SER A 1033 -17.45 12.27 -56.99
N ILE A 1034 -18.34 11.33 -57.34
CA ILE A 1034 -18.20 10.46 -58.52
C ILE A 1034 -19.12 10.96 -59.65
N GLY A 1035 -18.58 11.72 -60.61
CA GLY A 1035 -19.34 12.25 -61.77
C GLY A 1035 -20.24 13.46 -61.43
N ASP A 1036 -21.33 13.67 -62.21
CA ASP A 1036 -22.34 14.74 -61.97
C ASP A 1036 -23.30 14.43 -60.79
N ALA A 1037 -23.16 13.26 -60.16
CA ALA A 1037 -23.92 12.91 -58.98
C ALA A 1037 -23.15 13.39 -57.73
N HIS A 1038 -23.64 14.45 -57.09
CA HIS A 1038 -23.36 14.65 -55.67
C HIS A 1038 -23.80 13.38 -54.93
N ILE A 1039 -22.90 12.78 -54.16
CA ILE A 1039 -23.24 11.80 -53.14
C ILE A 1039 -23.98 12.58 -52.05
N GLY A 1040 -25.25 12.83 -52.30
CA GLY A 1040 -26.11 13.72 -51.52
C GLY A 1040 -27.54 13.46 -51.97
N GLY A 1041 -28.07 12.31 -51.56
CA GLY A 1041 -29.39 11.89 -52.00
C GLY A 1041 -29.73 10.47 -51.57
N GLY A 1042 -29.76 10.21 -50.27
CA GLY A 1042 -30.22 8.93 -49.74
C GLY A 1042 -29.90 8.67 -48.27
N GLY A 1043 -30.18 9.64 -47.39
CA GLY A 1043 -30.39 9.40 -45.96
C GLY A 1043 -29.33 8.59 -45.21
N TYR A 1044 -28.06 8.94 -45.32
CA TYR A 1044 -27.00 8.69 -44.33
C TYR A 1044 -25.90 9.73 -44.63
N ASP A 1045 -25.82 10.79 -43.83
CA ASP A 1045 -24.63 11.65 -43.79
C ASP A 1045 -23.57 10.89 -42.98
N GLU A 1046 -22.92 9.89 -43.57
CA GLU A 1046 -21.76 9.27 -42.95
C GLU A 1046 -20.56 10.20 -43.13
N PRO A 1047 -19.99 10.76 -42.04
CA PRO A 1047 -18.74 11.51 -42.13
C PRO A 1047 -17.63 10.61 -42.68
N VAL A 1048 -16.61 11.19 -43.32
CA VAL A 1048 -15.35 10.50 -43.71
C VAL A 1048 -14.82 9.64 -42.56
N ALA A 1049 -15.05 10.09 -41.32
CA ALA A 1049 -14.81 9.33 -40.11
C ALA A 1049 -15.49 7.96 -40.09
N ALA A 1050 -16.80 7.83 -40.33
CA ALA A 1050 -17.53 6.54 -40.31
C ALA A 1050 -16.95 5.53 -41.33
N PHE A 1051 -16.55 6.03 -42.50
CA PHE A 1051 -15.92 5.23 -43.56
C PHE A 1051 -14.51 4.72 -43.20
N LEU A 1052 -13.72 5.52 -42.47
CA LEU A 1052 -12.34 5.19 -42.06
C LEU A 1052 -12.27 4.53 -40.67
N THR A 1053 -13.30 4.67 -39.84
CA THR A 1053 -13.44 4.03 -38.52
C THR A 1053 -14.25 2.72 -38.56
N GLY A 1054 -14.79 2.35 -39.73
CA GLY A 1054 -15.33 1.01 -40.00
C GLY A 1054 -16.71 0.72 -39.39
N SER A 1055 -17.54 1.74 -39.17
CA SER A 1055 -18.92 1.55 -38.69
C SER A 1055 -19.85 1.19 -39.85
N ASP A 1056 -20.00 -0.10 -40.17
CA ASP A 1056 -20.93 -0.56 -41.20
C ASP A 1056 -22.36 -0.63 -40.63
N GLY A 1057 -23.32 0.11 -41.21
CA GLY A 1057 -24.74 0.17 -40.82
C GLY A 1057 -25.56 -1.11 -41.08
N SER A 1058 -24.98 -2.30 -40.89
CA SER A 1058 -25.69 -3.59 -41.04
C SER A 1058 -26.16 -4.12 -39.68
N THR A 1059 -27.46 -4.35 -39.54
CA THR A 1059 -28.14 -4.87 -38.34
C THR A 1059 -27.88 -6.37 -38.10
N GLY A 1060 -26.61 -6.75 -37.96
CA GLY A 1060 -26.18 -8.09 -37.60
C GLY A 1060 -25.05 -8.05 -36.56
N THR A 1061 -25.27 -8.67 -35.41
CA THR A 1061 -24.31 -8.77 -34.29
C THR A 1061 -22.96 -9.36 -34.76
N SER A 1062 -21.98 -8.49 -34.99
CA SER A 1062 -20.61 -8.82 -35.36
C SER A 1062 -19.67 -7.96 -34.54
N ASN A 1063 -19.07 -8.54 -33.48
CA ASN A 1063 -17.98 -7.92 -32.73
C ASN A 1063 -16.76 -7.78 -33.67
N THR A 1064 -16.48 -6.57 -34.14
CA THR A 1064 -15.25 -6.26 -34.90
C THR A 1064 -14.07 -6.14 -33.94
N PHE A 1065 -13.00 -6.86 -34.28
CA PHE A 1065 -11.76 -6.97 -33.52
C PHE A 1065 -10.78 -5.88 -33.99
N ASN A 1066 -10.40 -4.94 -33.13
CA ASN A 1066 -9.44 -3.88 -33.43
C ASN A 1066 -8.13 -4.15 -32.69
N LEU A 1067 -7.04 -4.39 -33.41
CA LEU A 1067 -5.68 -4.53 -32.88
C LEU A 1067 -5.10 -3.14 -32.49
N LYS A 1068 -5.75 -2.43 -31.56
CA LYS A 1068 -5.18 -1.22 -30.94
C LYS A 1068 -4.41 -1.61 -29.68
N ASN A 1069 -3.29 -0.93 -29.43
CA ASN A 1069 -2.79 -0.75 -28.07
C ASN A 1069 -3.94 -0.20 -27.20
N HIS A 1070 -4.21 -0.82 -26.06
CA HIS A 1070 -5.30 -0.46 -25.15
C HIS A 1070 -5.23 1.02 -24.72
N THR A 1071 -6.01 1.87 -25.37
CA THR A 1071 -6.56 3.11 -24.81
C THR A 1071 -8.03 2.83 -24.51
N ASN A 1072 -8.40 2.78 -23.23
CA ASN A 1072 -9.75 2.48 -22.78
C ASN A 1072 -10.71 3.63 -23.12
N ILE A 1073 -11.79 3.32 -23.83
CA ILE A 1073 -13.03 4.12 -23.80
C ILE A 1073 -14.00 3.32 -22.92
N PRO A 1074 -14.73 3.93 -21.96
CA PRO A 1074 -15.63 3.18 -21.09
C PRO A 1074 -16.82 2.64 -21.88
N THR A 1075 -16.96 1.31 -21.96
CA THR A 1075 -18.23 0.69 -22.37
C THR A 1075 -19.06 0.38 -21.14
N GLY A 1076 -19.89 1.34 -20.72
CA GLY A 1076 -20.88 1.14 -19.67
C GLY A 1076 -21.91 0.08 -20.05
N GLY A 1077 -22.06 -0.94 -19.20
CA GLY A 1077 -23.02 -2.02 -19.35
C GLY A 1077 -24.47 -1.56 -19.14
N GLY A 1078 -25.17 -1.36 -20.24
CA GLY A 1078 -26.63 -1.22 -20.28
C GLY A 1078 -27.04 -1.24 -21.73
N ALA A 1079 -27.71 -2.30 -22.19
CA ALA A 1079 -28.01 -2.54 -23.60
C ALA A 1079 -28.63 -1.32 -24.31
N PRO A 1080 -28.08 -0.90 -25.48
CA PRO A 1080 -28.86 -0.16 -26.46
C PRO A 1080 -28.57 -0.66 -27.89
N GLY A 1081 -29.58 -1.22 -28.53
CA GLY A 1081 -29.62 -1.28 -29.99
C GLY A 1081 -30.48 -0.13 -30.46
N GLU A 1082 -29.87 1.04 -30.66
CA GLU A 1082 -30.37 2.28 -31.31
C GLU A 1082 -29.42 3.39 -30.84
N ASP A 1083 -28.75 4.11 -31.77
CA ASP A 1083 -28.40 5.55 -31.66
C ASP A 1083 -27.28 5.97 -32.62
N CYS A 1084 -27.69 6.37 -33.82
CA CYS A 1084 -27.12 7.48 -34.59
C CYS A 1084 -28.30 8.25 -35.23
N GLU A 1085 -29.40 8.43 -34.50
CA GLU A 1085 -30.50 9.29 -34.93
C GLU A 1085 -30.40 10.66 -34.25
N VAL A 1086 -30.66 11.70 -35.04
CA VAL A 1086 -30.56 13.11 -34.68
C VAL A 1086 -31.59 13.44 -33.59
N GLY A 1087 -31.21 13.32 -32.31
CA GLY A 1087 -32.05 13.73 -31.19
C GLY A 1087 -31.41 13.53 -29.80
N ALA A 1088 -30.97 14.65 -29.22
CA ALA A 1088 -30.51 14.85 -27.82
C ALA A 1088 -29.14 14.25 -27.42
N GLU A 1089 -28.19 15.16 -27.19
CA GLU A 1089 -26.96 15.07 -26.37
C GLU A 1089 -26.36 13.66 -26.14
N SER A 1090 -25.78 13.09 -27.20
CA SER A 1090 -24.87 11.94 -27.19
C SER A 1090 -23.47 12.41 -27.65
N PRO A 1091 -22.34 11.76 -27.25
CA PRO A 1091 -20.99 12.19 -27.63
C PRO A 1091 -20.88 12.31 -29.16
N SER A 1092 -20.38 13.43 -29.65
CA SER A 1092 -20.23 13.70 -31.08
C SER A 1092 -19.37 12.62 -31.75
N CYS A 1093 -19.83 12.07 -32.88
CA CYS A 1093 -18.91 11.34 -33.74
C CYS A 1093 -17.81 12.32 -34.22
N PRO A 1094 -16.53 11.90 -34.22
CA PRO A 1094 -15.46 12.75 -34.70
C PRO A 1094 -15.77 13.18 -36.13
N ARG A 1095 -15.74 14.48 -36.38
CA ARG A 1095 -16.19 15.09 -37.64
C ARG A 1095 -15.09 15.13 -38.68
N ASP A 1096 -13.83 15.16 -38.24
CA ASP A 1096 -12.68 15.40 -39.10
C ASP A 1096 -11.61 14.32 -38.95
N VAL A 1097 -10.96 14.01 -40.08
CA VAL A 1097 -9.86 13.05 -40.15
C VAL A 1097 -8.64 13.75 -40.71
N TYR A 1098 -7.55 13.71 -39.95
CA TYR A 1098 -6.27 14.30 -40.31
C TYR A 1098 -5.21 13.24 -40.49
N VAL A 1099 -4.26 13.51 -41.39
CA VAL A 1099 -3.02 12.74 -41.54
C VAL A 1099 -1.87 13.70 -41.38
N VAL A 1100 -0.93 13.40 -40.49
CA VAL A 1100 0.22 14.24 -40.19
C VAL A 1100 1.49 13.47 -40.54
N ILE A 1101 2.30 14.04 -41.43
CA ILE A 1101 3.51 13.43 -41.97
C ILE A 1101 4.69 14.33 -41.66
N ASP A 1102 5.80 13.74 -41.21
CA ASP A 1102 7.04 14.44 -40.94
C ASP A 1102 7.74 14.78 -42.26
N GLU A 1103 7.91 16.08 -42.50
CA GLU A 1103 8.55 16.64 -43.68
C GLU A 1103 10.03 16.24 -43.79
N THR A 1104 10.71 15.90 -42.69
CA THR A 1104 12.11 15.44 -42.73
C THR A 1104 12.27 14.02 -43.26
N THR A 1105 11.19 13.24 -43.28
CA THR A 1105 11.18 11.85 -43.76
C THR A 1105 10.83 11.72 -45.25
N LEU A 1106 10.40 12.82 -45.88
CA LEU A 1106 10.07 12.94 -47.31
C LEU A 1106 11.23 13.53 -48.10
#